data_AF-A0A9D8ML46-F1
#
_entry.id   AF-A0A9D8ML46-F1
#
_cell.length_a   1.000
_cell.length_b   1.000
_cell.length_c   1.000
_cell.angle_alpha   90.00
_cell.angle_beta   90.00
_cell.angle_gamma   90.00
#
_symmetry.space_group_name_H-M   'P 1'
#
loop_
_entity.id
_entity.type
_entity.pdbx_description
1 polymer ?
#
loop_
_entity_poly.entity_id
_entity_poly.type
_entity_poly.pdbx_seq_one_letter_code
_entity_poly.pdbx_strand_id
1 'polypeptide(L)'
;AELLWRVDLGVNIRAGAHYTQFMVYDFDGDGRAELMCKTAPGSKDGQGRYVNQAASLSAIRNASNTTDHRNSNGRIVGGQEYLTVFEGLTGRALHTIYYYPNRDAGLGGAATGTFNWDDRSGKKDYADYGNRGERYLAAVAHLDGPEGRAYGIFSRGYYTYSFVWAVGFDGKELKQKWYHASRSRTQYNVTDSLSKTHTYAASKSWAGEGRNTLYGNGNHNLSVADVDGDGCDEIIWGSAALDHDGKLLYATGFGHGDAIHLADHTPDRPGLELFDIHEEKGTYSWDLHDAATGEIIFKGGNKGVDNGRGIAAQLSDDYRGSFFSSSDERGQRSAATGNQVSSGTTPQNFRIYWDGDLQEELLDGTKIEKWNGNGTTRLYIKGKNPYDYGNSSSCNGTKNTPNLQADLFGDWREEIILWNSADAATLNVFSSAEPTTYRVPTLMHDHTYRMGIAWQNVAYNQPPHLGYYLPDRYEPHVDFVEGSPEEQTVQLGQPMFPVTIGYDANTTGIAVDSTYTPTEHRRGLLSSEFTRTIDSKLRQLTIEGTPTQLGKYTIVVKATTKLGNCVGPRYVRFNLNVVDGTDGIENTTSAPFSVGGGIYDLQGRSLATAQHPNCPKGVFVVRQGKGQPPVKIIQNN
;
A
#
# COMPACT_ATOMS: atom_id res chain seq x y z
N ALA A 1 6.98 5.92 -33.36
CA ALA A 1 5.92 5.06 -32.80
C ALA A 1 5.27 4.28 -33.94
N GLU A 2 4.94 3.02 -33.72
CA GLU A 2 4.25 2.14 -34.68
C GLU A 2 2.91 1.73 -34.04
N LEU A 3 1.82 1.79 -34.81
CA LEU A 3 0.52 1.25 -34.36
C LEU A 3 0.56 -0.27 -34.55
N LEU A 4 0.61 -1.03 -33.45
CA LEU A 4 0.67 -2.50 -33.51
C LEU A 4 -0.65 -3.11 -33.99
N TRP A 5 -1.78 -2.69 -33.42
CA TRP A 5 -3.10 -3.23 -33.74
C TRP A 5 -4.23 -2.33 -33.23
N ARG A 6 -5.47 -2.66 -33.61
CA ARG A 6 -6.70 -2.04 -33.10
C ARG A 6 -7.78 -3.10 -32.88
N VAL A 7 -8.28 -3.21 -31.66
CA VAL A 7 -9.51 -3.94 -31.35
C VAL A 7 -10.70 -2.99 -31.54
N ASP A 8 -11.71 -3.43 -32.29
CA ASP A 8 -12.97 -2.70 -32.47
C ASP A 8 -14.05 -3.42 -31.67
N LEU A 9 -14.50 -2.81 -30.56
CA LEU A 9 -15.52 -3.40 -29.69
C LEU A 9 -16.91 -3.46 -30.34
N GLY A 10 -17.12 -2.71 -31.44
CA GLY A 10 -18.35 -2.76 -32.22
C GLY A 10 -19.56 -2.11 -31.54
N VAL A 11 -20.69 -2.14 -32.26
CA VAL A 11 -21.92 -1.41 -31.89
C VAL A 11 -22.58 -1.88 -30.60
N ASN A 12 -22.29 -3.11 -30.16
CA ASN A 12 -22.89 -3.73 -28.98
C ASN A 12 -22.10 -3.46 -27.68
N ILE A 13 -21.06 -2.65 -27.73
CA ILE A 13 -20.37 -2.09 -26.56
C ILE A 13 -20.52 -0.57 -26.60
N ARG A 14 -21.21 -0.02 -25.60
CA ARG A 14 -21.45 1.42 -25.52
C ARG A 14 -20.20 2.15 -25.03
N ALA A 15 -19.90 3.30 -25.63
CA ALA A 15 -18.79 4.15 -25.19
C ALA A 15 -19.18 4.98 -23.97
N GLY A 16 -18.25 5.07 -23.00
CA GLY A 16 -18.36 5.90 -21.81
C GLY A 16 -17.50 5.35 -20.67
N ALA A 17 -17.18 6.20 -19.70
CA ALA A 17 -16.28 5.87 -18.58
C ALA A 17 -16.66 4.57 -17.85
N HIS A 18 -17.96 4.33 -17.69
CA HIS A 18 -18.47 3.22 -16.87
C HIS A 18 -18.64 1.90 -17.61
N TYR A 19 -18.32 1.82 -18.91
CA TYR A 19 -18.57 0.63 -19.75
C TYR A 19 -17.33 -0.26 -19.91
N THR A 20 -16.38 0.17 -20.75
CA THR A 20 -15.22 -0.65 -21.07
C THR A 20 -14.13 -0.42 -20.04
N GLN A 21 -13.90 -1.44 -19.22
CA GLN A 21 -12.77 -1.52 -18.30
C GLN A 21 -11.82 -2.57 -18.88
N PHE A 22 -10.64 -2.16 -19.34
CA PHE A 22 -9.67 -3.03 -20.01
C PHE A 22 -8.44 -3.22 -19.13
N MET A 23 -8.07 -4.47 -18.84
CA MET A 23 -6.92 -4.79 -18.00
C MET A 23 -5.76 -5.22 -18.89
N VAL A 24 -4.59 -4.62 -18.67
CA VAL A 24 -3.34 -4.94 -19.39
C VAL A 24 -2.31 -5.48 -18.41
N TYR A 25 -2.00 -6.77 -18.53
CA TYR A 25 -1.13 -7.48 -17.61
C TYR A 25 -0.64 -8.80 -18.21
N ASP A 26 0.47 -9.33 -17.72
CA ASP A 26 0.95 -10.68 -18.04
C ASP A 26 0.23 -11.68 -17.13
N PHE A 27 -0.87 -12.24 -17.62
CA PHE A 27 -1.76 -13.07 -16.79
C PHE A 27 -1.30 -14.53 -16.72
N ASP A 28 -0.58 -15.02 -17.73
CA ASP A 28 -0.11 -16.40 -17.79
C ASP A 28 1.35 -16.56 -17.34
N GLY A 29 2.10 -15.47 -17.18
CA GLY A 29 3.47 -15.42 -16.70
C GLY A 29 4.52 -15.69 -17.78
N ASP A 30 4.20 -15.48 -19.07
CA ASP A 30 5.12 -15.73 -20.18
C ASP A 30 6.12 -14.58 -20.45
N GLY A 31 6.01 -13.48 -19.71
CA GLY A 31 6.82 -12.27 -19.85
C GLY A 31 6.24 -11.25 -20.83
N ARG A 32 4.99 -11.41 -21.28
CA ARG A 32 4.30 -10.49 -22.20
C ARG A 32 2.90 -10.22 -21.67
N ALA A 33 2.43 -8.98 -21.85
CA ALA A 33 1.09 -8.63 -21.40
C ALA A 33 0.02 -9.08 -22.40
N GLU A 34 -1.13 -9.54 -21.88
CA GLU A 34 -2.40 -9.64 -22.59
C GLU A 34 -3.27 -8.42 -22.28
N LEU A 35 -4.36 -8.29 -23.05
CA LEU A 35 -5.49 -7.41 -22.71
C LEU A 35 -6.72 -8.25 -22.40
N MET A 36 -7.39 -8.00 -21.28
CA MET A 36 -8.71 -8.58 -20.97
C MET A 36 -9.77 -7.49 -20.88
N CYS A 37 -10.90 -7.65 -21.57
CA CYS A 37 -12.02 -6.73 -21.42
C CYS A 37 -13.37 -7.33 -21.82
N LYS A 38 -14.45 -6.66 -21.40
CA LYS A 38 -15.81 -6.95 -21.82
C LYS A 38 -15.98 -6.69 -23.32
N THR A 39 -16.54 -7.67 -24.02
CA THR A 39 -16.80 -7.67 -25.47
C THR A 39 -18.22 -8.19 -25.76
N ALA A 40 -18.62 -8.19 -27.02
CA ALA A 40 -19.96 -8.60 -27.44
C ALA A 40 -19.94 -9.23 -28.84
N PRO A 41 -21.05 -9.85 -29.30
CA PRO A 41 -21.21 -10.18 -30.72
C PRO A 41 -20.98 -8.95 -31.58
N GLY A 42 -20.16 -9.10 -32.63
CA GLY A 42 -19.76 -8.01 -33.52
C GLY A 42 -18.42 -7.35 -33.17
N SER A 43 -17.86 -7.55 -31.97
CA SER A 43 -16.51 -7.09 -31.65
C SER A 43 -15.47 -7.82 -32.52
N LYS A 44 -14.46 -7.09 -32.99
CA LYS A 44 -13.36 -7.60 -33.83
C LYS A 44 -12.01 -7.42 -33.15
N ASP A 45 -11.19 -8.47 -33.21
CA ASP A 45 -9.83 -8.49 -32.69
C ASP A 45 -8.85 -7.67 -33.57
N GLY A 46 -7.60 -7.55 -33.13
CA GLY A 46 -6.52 -6.85 -33.84
C GLY A 46 -6.20 -7.39 -35.23
N GLN A 47 -6.69 -8.59 -35.57
CA GLN A 47 -6.55 -9.22 -36.88
C GLN A 47 -7.84 -9.11 -37.72
N GLY A 48 -8.84 -8.37 -37.23
CA GLY A 48 -10.13 -8.15 -37.91
C GLY A 48 -11.11 -9.32 -37.79
N ARG A 49 -10.84 -10.33 -36.95
CA ARG A 49 -11.71 -11.51 -36.76
C ARG A 49 -12.69 -11.27 -35.62
N TYR A 50 -13.90 -11.81 -35.73
CA TYR A 50 -14.87 -11.69 -34.65
C TYR A 50 -14.41 -12.44 -33.39
N VAL A 51 -14.47 -11.78 -32.24
CA VAL A 51 -13.95 -12.34 -30.97
C VAL A 51 -14.65 -13.63 -30.57
N ASN A 52 -15.94 -13.77 -30.89
CA ASN A 52 -16.71 -14.95 -30.54
C ASN A 52 -16.19 -16.25 -31.20
N GLN A 53 -15.36 -16.14 -32.25
CA GLN A 53 -14.70 -17.28 -32.88
C GLN A 53 -13.58 -17.88 -32.02
N ALA A 54 -13.06 -17.15 -31.03
CA ALA A 54 -12.08 -17.64 -30.07
C ALA A 54 -12.70 -18.41 -28.89
N ALA A 55 -14.01 -18.65 -28.90
CA ALA A 55 -14.70 -19.36 -27.82
C ALA A 55 -14.67 -20.88 -27.99
N SER A 56 -14.50 -21.62 -26.89
CA SER A 56 -14.66 -23.09 -26.84
C SER A 56 -16.13 -23.53 -26.87
N LEU A 57 -17.07 -22.67 -26.46
CA LEU A 57 -18.52 -22.96 -26.48
C LEU A 57 -19.16 -22.66 -27.85
N SER A 58 -19.84 -23.64 -28.43
CA SER A 58 -20.54 -23.48 -29.73
C SER A 58 -21.64 -22.41 -29.69
N ALA A 59 -22.31 -22.23 -28.54
CA ALA A 59 -23.32 -21.20 -28.35
C ALA A 59 -22.78 -19.77 -28.48
N ILE A 60 -21.49 -19.55 -28.16
CA ILE A 60 -20.81 -18.27 -28.35
C ILE A 60 -20.32 -18.14 -29.80
N ARG A 61 -19.64 -19.18 -30.33
CA ARG A 61 -19.14 -19.18 -31.72
C ARG A 61 -20.23 -18.94 -32.77
N ASN A 62 -21.42 -19.48 -32.54
CA ASN A 62 -22.55 -19.41 -33.47
C ASN A 62 -23.44 -18.18 -33.28
N ALA A 63 -23.13 -17.30 -32.32
CA ALA A 63 -23.90 -16.07 -32.11
C ALA A 63 -23.78 -15.13 -33.32
N SER A 64 -24.87 -14.43 -33.65
CA SER A 64 -24.90 -13.46 -34.75
C SER A 64 -24.02 -12.26 -34.44
N ASN A 65 -23.00 -12.02 -35.28
CA ASN A 65 -22.11 -10.86 -35.18
C ASN A 65 -22.66 -9.59 -35.85
N THR A 66 -23.83 -9.67 -36.49
CA THR A 66 -24.44 -8.54 -37.21
C THR A 66 -25.68 -7.99 -36.53
N THR A 67 -26.14 -8.62 -35.44
CA THR A 67 -27.31 -8.14 -34.71
C THR A 67 -26.95 -6.87 -33.94
N ASP A 68 -27.71 -5.80 -34.17
CA ASP A 68 -27.62 -4.55 -33.41
C ASP A 68 -28.59 -4.58 -32.23
N HIS A 69 -28.04 -4.57 -31.01
CA HIS A 69 -28.81 -4.58 -29.78
C HIS A 69 -29.05 -3.19 -29.20
N ARG A 70 -28.75 -2.11 -29.93
CA ARG A 70 -29.00 -0.74 -29.49
C ARG A 70 -30.48 -0.38 -29.60
N ASN A 71 -31.00 0.29 -28.58
CA ASN A 71 -32.25 1.04 -28.69
C ASN A 71 -32.03 2.44 -29.28
N SER A 72 -33.10 3.22 -29.43
CA SER A 72 -33.06 4.59 -29.97
C SER A 72 -32.24 5.58 -29.14
N ASN A 73 -31.95 5.27 -27.87
CA ASN A 73 -31.08 6.06 -26.98
C ASN A 73 -29.61 5.57 -26.99
N GLY A 74 -29.29 4.62 -27.87
CA GLY A 74 -27.96 4.03 -27.99
C GLY A 74 -27.58 3.11 -26.83
N ARG A 75 -28.55 2.60 -26.06
CA ARG A 75 -28.32 1.61 -24.97
C ARG A 75 -28.46 0.20 -25.49
N ILE A 76 -27.69 -0.72 -24.94
CA ILE A 76 -27.69 -2.13 -25.33
C ILE A 76 -28.78 -2.86 -24.54
N VAL A 77 -29.85 -3.29 -25.21
CA VAL A 77 -31.06 -3.80 -24.55
C VAL A 77 -31.16 -5.33 -24.48
N GLY A 78 -30.15 -6.05 -24.97
CA GLY A 78 -30.16 -7.51 -24.92
C GLY A 78 -28.89 -8.13 -25.49
N GLY A 79 -28.98 -9.39 -25.89
CA GLY A 79 -27.89 -10.13 -26.52
C GLY A 79 -26.94 -10.80 -25.52
N GLN A 80 -25.97 -11.53 -26.06
CA GLN A 80 -24.90 -12.15 -25.27
C GLN A 80 -23.85 -11.09 -24.90
N GLU A 81 -23.17 -11.30 -23.77
CA GLU A 81 -22.07 -10.46 -23.28
C GLU A 81 -20.86 -11.35 -23.01
N TYR A 82 -19.67 -10.90 -23.37
CA TYR A 82 -18.46 -11.72 -23.35
C TYR A 82 -17.34 -11.10 -22.53
N LEU A 83 -16.47 -11.95 -21.98
CA LEU A 83 -15.12 -11.59 -21.57
C LEU A 83 -14.15 -12.21 -22.59
N THR A 84 -13.25 -11.40 -23.14
CA THR A 84 -12.24 -11.85 -24.09
C THR A 84 -10.85 -11.45 -23.60
N VAL A 85 -9.91 -12.38 -23.72
CA VAL A 85 -8.47 -12.11 -23.58
C VAL A 85 -7.81 -12.04 -24.96
N PHE A 86 -6.94 -11.06 -25.14
CA PHE A 86 -6.26 -10.73 -26.39
C PHE A 86 -4.74 -10.75 -26.19
N GLU A 87 -4.02 -11.28 -27.17
CA GLU A 87 -2.55 -11.25 -27.16
C GLU A 87 -2.04 -9.81 -27.31
N GLY A 88 -1.15 -9.34 -26.41
CA GLY A 88 -0.72 -7.94 -26.43
C GLY A 88 0.10 -7.52 -27.66
N LEU A 89 0.79 -8.43 -28.33
CA LEU A 89 1.60 -8.09 -29.51
C LEU A 89 0.76 -7.91 -30.79
N THR A 90 -0.36 -8.62 -30.92
CA THR A 90 -1.14 -8.65 -32.17
C THR A 90 -2.59 -8.23 -32.01
N GLY A 91 -3.07 -8.13 -30.77
CA GLY A 91 -4.47 -7.89 -30.45
C GLY A 91 -5.37 -9.05 -30.85
N ARG A 92 -4.85 -10.22 -31.24
CA ARG A 92 -5.68 -11.37 -31.63
C ARG A 92 -6.42 -11.92 -30.42
N ALA A 93 -7.69 -12.26 -30.58
CA ALA A 93 -8.45 -12.92 -29.50
C ALA A 93 -7.86 -14.32 -29.26
N LEU A 94 -7.51 -14.60 -28.00
CA LEU A 94 -6.94 -15.88 -27.54
C LEU A 94 -8.05 -16.80 -27.02
N HIS A 95 -8.94 -16.28 -26.17
CA HIS A 95 -10.10 -17.02 -25.68
C HIS A 95 -11.27 -16.10 -25.32
N THR A 96 -12.49 -16.57 -25.54
CA THR A 96 -13.73 -15.84 -25.23
C THR A 96 -14.71 -16.71 -24.46
N ILE A 97 -15.21 -16.18 -23.33
CA ILE A 97 -16.26 -16.78 -22.50
C ILE A 97 -17.41 -15.79 -22.28
N TYR A 98 -18.50 -16.24 -21.69
CA TYR A 98 -19.57 -15.31 -21.26
C TYR A 98 -19.06 -14.36 -20.16
N TYR A 99 -19.51 -13.12 -20.18
CA TYR A 99 -19.27 -12.14 -19.11
C TYR A 99 -20.21 -12.36 -17.94
N TYR A 100 -19.69 -12.42 -16.71
CA TYR A 100 -20.50 -12.57 -15.51
C TYR A 100 -20.51 -11.32 -14.61
N PRO A 101 -21.69 -10.94 -14.08
CA PRO A 101 -23.01 -11.40 -14.52
C PRO A 101 -23.42 -10.75 -15.85
N ASN A 102 -24.31 -11.42 -16.56
CA ASN A 102 -25.03 -10.83 -17.69
C ASN A 102 -26.04 -9.77 -17.20
N ARG A 103 -26.69 -9.09 -18.15
CA ARG A 103 -27.61 -7.97 -17.87
C ARG A 103 -28.85 -8.32 -17.06
N ASP A 104 -29.25 -9.59 -17.05
CA ASP A 104 -30.33 -10.10 -16.21
C ASP A 104 -29.85 -10.55 -14.83
N ALA A 105 -28.63 -10.15 -14.45
CA ALA A 105 -27.92 -10.62 -13.27
C ALA A 105 -27.74 -12.15 -13.25
N GLY A 106 -27.71 -12.81 -14.42
CA GLY A 106 -27.53 -14.26 -14.57
C GLY A 106 -26.11 -14.64 -14.98
N LEU A 107 -25.82 -15.93 -14.96
CA LEU A 107 -24.55 -16.48 -15.44
C LEU A 107 -24.74 -17.04 -16.86
N GLY A 108 -24.12 -16.36 -17.83
CA GLY A 108 -24.04 -16.82 -19.23
C GLY A 108 -25.28 -16.55 -20.07
N GLY A 109 -25.21 -16.96 -21.34
CA GLY A 109 -26.30 -16.85 -22.30
C GLY A 109 -26.61 -15.42 -22.76
N ALA A 110 -27.69 -15.28 -23.54
CA ALA A 110 -28.21 -13.99 -23.96
C ALA A 110 -29.16 -13.43 -22.90
N ALA A 111 -28.99 -12.15 -22.55
CA ALA A 111 -29.89 -11.45 -21.65
C ALA A 111 -31.01 -10.75 -22.43
N THR A 112 -32.22 -10.72 -21.87
CA THR A 112 -33.36 -9.93 -22.36
C THR A 112 -33.41 -8.54 -21.75
N GLY A 113 -32.63 -8.29 -20.69
CA GLY A 113 -32.49 -6.97 -20.09
C GLY A 113 -33.65 -6.57 -19.16
N THR A 114 -34.29 -7.55 -18.54
CA THR A 114 -35.53 -7.41 -17.74
C THR A 114 -35.29 -7.36 -16.23
N PHE A 115 -34.07 -7.60 -15.77
CA PHE A 115 -33.72 -7.43 -14.36
C PHE A 115 -33.72 -5.96 -13.96
N ASN A 116 -34.40 -5.61 -12.87
CA ASN A 116 -34.42 -4.25 -12.33
C ASN A 116 -33.19 -4.03 -11.45
N TRP A 117 -32.27 -3.17 -11.87
CA TRP A 117 -31.05 -2.86 -11.11
C TRP A 117 -31.24 -1.78 -10.04
N ASP A 118 -32.44 -1.20 -9.88
CA ASP A 118 -32.76 -0.20 -8.86
C ASP A 118 -33.84 -0.74 -7.93
N ASP A 119 -33.44 -1.13 -6.71
CA ASP A 119 -34.34 -1.71 -5.70
C ASP A 119 -35.20 -0.66 -4.99
N ARG A 120 -34.97 0.63 -5.24
CA ARG A 120 -35.71 1.70 -4.58
C ARG A 120 -37.17 1.68 -5.04
N SER A 121 -38.08 1.85 -4.09
CA SER A 121 -39.53 1.77 -4.33
C SER A 121 -39.97 2.66 -5.50
N GLY A 122 -40.66 2.06 -6.47
CA GLY A 122 -41.17 2.72 -7.66
C GLY A 122 -40.12 3.09 -8.72
N LYS A 123 -38.85 2.76 -8.52
CA LYS A 123 -37.79 2.93 -9.53
C LYS A 123 -37.63 1.67 -10.37
N LYS A 124 -37.24 1.88 -11.63
CA LYS A 124 -37.01 0.84 -12.63
C LYS A 124 -35.74 1.18 -13.40
N ASP A 125 -34.79 0.27 -13.40
CA ASP A 125 -33.52 0.36 -14.11
C ASP A 125 -33.28 -0.96 -14.87
N TYR A 126 -34.11 -1.15 -15.91
CA TYR A 126 -33.95 -2.22 -16.89
C TYR A 126 -32.96 -1.79 -17.97
N ALA A 127 -32.65 -2.67 -18.93
CA ALA A 127 -31.67 -2.38 -19.97
C ALA A 127 -32.00 -1.17 -20.87
N ASP A 128 -33.28 -0.84 -21.03
CA ASP A 128 -33.73 0.34 -21.78
C ASP A 128 -33.37 1.66 -21.07
N TYR A 129 -33.26 1.65 -19.74
CA TYR A 129 -32.74 2.73 -18.90
C TYR A 129 -31.22 2.60 -18.65
N GLY A 130 -30.70 1.38 -18.47
CA GLY A 130 -29.28 1.02 -18.51
C GLY A 130 -28.38 1.98 -17.73
N ASN A 131 -28.61 2.14 -16.43
CA ASN A 131 -27.75 2.94 -15.54
C ASN A 131 -26.98 2.05 -14.55
N ARG A 132 -27.61 1.57 -13.48
CA ARG A 132 -26.94 0.78 -12.41
C ARG A 132 -26.40 -0.55 -12.92
N GLY A 133 -27.14 -1.19 -13.83
CA GLY A 133 -26.73 -2.44 -14.48
C GLY A 133 -25.66 -2.27 -15.56
N GLU A 134 -25.24 -1.04 -15.88
CA GLU A 134 -24.17 -0.77 -16.84
C GLU A 134 -23.00 -0.03 -16.15
N ARG A 135 -22.78 -0.36 -14.88
CA ARG A 135 -21.68 0.12 -14.08
C ARG A 135 -20.67 -1.00 -13.88
N TYR A 136 -19.51 -0.89 -14.53
CA TYR A 136 -18.46 -1.90 -14.49
C TYR A 136 -17.20 -1.30 -13.90
N LEU A 137 -16.49 -2.07 -13.07
CA LEU A 137 -15.10 -1.84 -12.68
C LEU A 137 -14.27 -3.07 -13.11
N ALA A 138 -12.95 -2.90 -13.15
CA ALA A 138 -12.03 -4.02 -13.32
C ALA A 138 -10.73 -3.77 -12.56
N ALA A 139 -9.99 -4.83 -12.27
CA ALA A 139 -8.67 -4.78 -11.65
C ALA A 139 -7.80 -5.95 -12.12
N VAL A 140 -6.54 -5.91 -11.71
CA VAL A 140 -5.66 -7.09 -11.66
C VAL A 140 -5.39 -7.35 -10.18
N ALA A 141 -5.32 -8.63 -9.80
CA ALA A 141 -4.99 -9.05 -8.43
C ALA A 141 -4.23 -10.38 -8.41
N HIS A 142 -3.29 -10.54 -7.50
CA HIS A 142 -2.54 -11.76 -7.20
C HIS A 142 -3.21 -12.51 -6.04
N LEU A 143 -4.29 -13.21 -6.36
CA LEU A 143 -5.16 -13.88 -5.37
C LEU A 143 -4.59 -15.18 -4.78
N ASP A 144 -3.47 -15.68 -5.32
CA ASP A 144 -2.78 -16.88 -4.85
C ASP A 144 -1.38 -16.54 -4.28
N GLY A 145 -1.18 -15.27 -3.93
CA GLY A 145 0.09 -14.74 -3.46
C GLY A 145 1.10 -14.40 -4.56
N PRO A 146 2.32 -13.98 -4.19
CA PRO A 146 3.32 -13.41 -5.11
C PRO A 146 3.91 -14.42 -6.11
N GLU A 147 3.84 -15.70 -5.79
CA GLU A 147 4.26 -16.81 -6.67
C GLU A 147 3.10 -17.31 -7.57
N GLY A 148 1.90 -16.78 -7.35
CA GLY A 148 0.71 -17.09 -8.10
C GLY A 148 0.66 -16.38 -9.45
N ARG A 149 -0.34 -16.74 -10.26
CA ARG A 149 -0.66 -15.98 -11.48
C ARG A 149 -1.56 -14.81 -11.12
N ALA A 150 -1.47 -13.75 -11.92
CA ALA A 150 -2.41 -12.65 -11.85
C ALA A 150 -3.81 -13.08 -12.33
N TYR A 151 -4.83 -12.52 -11.70
CA TYR A 151 -6.24 -12.70 -12.04
C TYR A 151 -6.83 -11.39 -12.52
N GLY A 152 -7.64 -11.45 -13.57
CA GLY A 152 -8.51 -10.34 -13.96
C GLY A 152 -9.73 -10.30 -13.04
N ILE A 153 -9.96 -9.16 -12.40
CA ILE A 153 -11.13 -8.90 -11.56
C ILE A 153 -12.10 -8.06 -12.38
N PHE A 154 -13.34 -8.51 -12.51
CA PHE A 154 -14.38 -7.81 -13.27
C PHE A 154 -15.63 -7.69 -12.42
N SER A 155 -16.32 -6.55 -12.52
CA SER A 155 -17.48 -6.30 -11.69
C SER A 155 -18.68 -5.75 -12.46
N ARG A 156 -19.85 -5.78 -11.83
CA ARG A 156 -21.07 -5.15 -12.33
C ARG A 156 -21.95 -4.68 -11.17
N GLY A 157 -22.32 -3.41 -11.19
CA GLY A 157 -23.15 -2.74 -10.20
C GLY A 157 -22.41 -2.45 -8.90
N TYR A 158 -22.68 -1.27 -8.31
CA TYR A 158 -22.15 -0.86 -6.99
C TYR A 158 -23.13 0.02 -6.18
N TYR A 159 -24.10 0.66 -6.83
CA TYR A 159 -25.12 1.48 -6.15
C TYR A 159 -26.15 0.67 -5.35
N THR A 160 -26.37 -0.59 -5.75
CA THR A 160 -27.35 -1.53 -5.18
C THR A 160 -26.74 -2.92 -5.24
N TYR A 161 -27.23 -3.80 -6.10
CA TYR A 161 -26.65 -5.11 -6.39
C TYR A 161 -25.20 -4.94 -6.85
N SER A 162 -24.32 -5.75 -6.27
CA SER A 162 -22.89 -5.71 -6.57
C SER A 162 -22.36 -7.11 -6.81
N PHE A 163 -21.63 -7.28 -7.91
CA PHE A 163 -21.10 -8.56 -8.34
C PHE A 163 -19.63 -8.38 -8.72
N VAL A 164 -18.77 -9.29 -8.26
CA VAL A 164 -17.32 -9.28 -8.53
C VAL A 164 -16.90 -10.68 -8.97
N TRP A 165 -16.08 -10.77 -10.00
CA TRP A 165 -15.71 -12.00 -10.66
C TRP A 165 -14.21 -12.05 -10.91
N ALA A 166 -13.55 -13.07 -10.36
CA ALA A 166 -12.13 -13.32 -10.58
C ALA A 166 -11.93 -14.38 -11.67
N VAL A 167 -11.12 -14.05 -12.68
CA VAL A 167 -10.86 -14.88 -13.86
C VAL A 167 -9.36 -14.98 -14.10
N GLY A 168 -8.84 -16.20 -14.14
CA GLY A 168 -7.46 -16.48 -14.50
C GLY A 168 -7.34 -16.86 -15.98
N PHE A 169 -6.16 -16.66 -16.54
CA PHE A 169 -5.78 -17.14 -17.87
C PHE A 169 -4.54 -18.03 -17.75
N ASP A 170 -4.60 -19.20 -18.36
CA ASP A 170 -3.50 -20.19 -18.29
C ASP A 170 -2.64 -20.27 -19.55
N GLY A 171 -2.70 -19.23 -20.39
CA GLY A 171 -2.08 -19.20 -21.72
C GLY A 171 -2.93 -19.86 -22.80
N LYS A 172 -4.06 -20.49 -22.42
CA LYS A 172 -4.98 -21.15 -23.36
C LYS A 172 -6.44 -20.79 -23.12
N GLU A 173 -6.88 -20.83 -21.87
CA GLU A 173 -8.28 -20.68 -21.50
C GLU A 173 -8.46 -19.72 -20.32
N LEU A 174 -9.60 -19.03 -20.36
CA LEU A 174 -10.12 -18.22 -19.27
C LEU A 174 -10.93 -19.11 -18.34
N LYS A 175 -10.62 -19.07 -17.05
CA LYS A 175 -11.27 -19.89 -16.02
C LYS A 175 -11.62 -19.04 -14.81
N GLN A 176 -12.84 -19.24 -14.29
CA GLN A 176 -13.26 -18.62 -13.05
C GLN A 176 -12.42 -19.15 -11.89
N LYS A 177 -11.94 -18.24 -11.04
CA LYS A 177 -11.40 -18.54 -9.71
C LYS A 177 -12.55 -18.56 -8.70
N TRP A 178 -13.29 -17.46 -8.63
CA TRP A 178 -14.51 -17.32 -7.83
C TRP A 178 -15.43 -16.24 -8.40
N TYR A 179 -16.68 -16.24 -7.97
CA TYR A 179 -17.69 -15.23 -8.29
C TYR A 179 -18.47 -14.83 -7.04
N HIS A 180 -18.34 -13.56 -6.64
CA HIS A 180 -19.05 -12.94 -5.52
C HIS A 180 -20.35 -12.28 -6.00
N ALA A 181 -21.43 -12.48 -5.24
CA ALA A 181 -22.73 -11.86 -5.50
C ALA A 181 -23.38 -11.30 -4.23
N SER A 182 -23.41 -9.97 -4.11
CA SER A 182 -24.15 -9.24 -3.09
C SER A 182 -25.50 -8.79 -3.65
N ARG A 183 -26.52 -9.66 -3.49
CA ARG A 183 -27.91 -9.35 -3.87
C ARG A 183 -28.74 -8.73 -2.75
N SER A 184 -28.24 -8.82 -1.54
CA SER A 184 -28.88 -8.33 -0.32
C SER A 184 -27.87 -7.52 0.45
N ARG A 185 -28.36 -6.63 1.30
CA ARG A 185 -27.53 -5.84 2.21
C ARG A 185 -26.93 -6.66 3.36
N THR A 186 -27.43 -7.86 3.63
CA THR A 186 -27.05 -8.67 4.81
C THR A 186 -26.57 -10.07 4.49
N GLN A 187 -26.71 -10.51 3.23
CA GLN A 187 -26.30 -11.83 2.77
C GLN A 187 -25.65 -11.74 1.39
N TYR A 188 -24.64 -12.58 1.16
CA TYR A 188 -23.94 -12.68 -0.10
C TYR A 188 -23.65 -14.13 -0.46
N ASN A 189 -23.30 -14.34 -1.73
CA ASN A 189 -22.93 -15.64 -2.26
C ASN A 189 -21.51 -15.61 -2.83
N VAL A 190 -20.79 -16.72 -2.67
CA VAL A 190 -19.52 -16.97 -3.37
C VAL A 190 -19.66 -18.28 -4.12
N THR A 191 -19.37 -18.26 -5.42
CA THR A 191 -19.32 -19.45 -6.27
C THR A 191 -17.88 -19.75 -6.61
N ASP A 192 -17.38 -20.93 -6.25
CA ASP A 192 -15.99 -21.32 -6.47
C ASP A 192 -15.68 -21.73 -7.92
N SER A 193 -14.45 -22.14 -8.19
CA SER A 193 -13.98 -22.61 -9.50
C SER A 193 -14.64 -23.90 -9.97
N LEU A 194 -15.26 -24.67 -9.05
CA LEU A 194 -16.03 -25.88 -9.33
C LEU A 194 -17.52 -25.60 -9.51
N SER A 195 -17.90 -24.32 -9.62
CA SER A 195 -19.29 -23.86 -9.74
C SER A 195 -20.17 -24.20 -8.54
N LYS A 196 -19.58 -24.39 -7.36
CA LYS A 196 -20.34 -24.60 -6.12
C LYS A 196 -20.58 -23.27 -5.43
N THR A 197 -21.85 -22.96 -5.16
CA THR A 197 -22.25 -21.72 -4.50
C THR A 197 -22.46 -21.92 -3.00
N HIS A 198 -21.84 -21.03 -2.21
CA HIS A 198 -22.03 -20.91 -0.78
C HIS A 198 -22.77 -19.59 -0.46
N THR A 199 -23.59 -19.59 0.58
CA THR A 199 -24.31 -18.40 1.08
C THR A 199 -23.77 -18.02 2.45
N TYR A 200 -23.48 -16.75 2.65
CA TYR A 200 -22.93 -16.21 3.89
C TYR A 200 -23.83 -15.10 4.42
N ALA A 201 -23.97 -15.04 5.75
CA ALA A 201 -24.52 -13.88 6.43
C ALA A 201 -23.37 -12.92 6.73
N ALA A 202 -23.53 -11.64 6.38
CA ALA A 202 -22.50 -10.65 6.61
C ALA A 202 -22.59 -10.05 8.02
N SER A 203 -21.42 -9.80 8.61
CA SER A 203 -21.26 -9.09 9.87
C SER A 203 -21.82 -7.67 9.78
N LYS A 204 -22.24 -7.11 10.92
CA LYS A 204 -22.79 -5.74 10.95
C LYS A 204 -21.73 -4.73 10.52
N SER A 205 -22.10 -3.82 9.63
CA SER A 205 -21.21 -2.73 9.20
C SER A 205 -20.96 -1.70 10.31
N TRP A 206 -19.84 -0.99 10.20
CA TRP A 206 -19.41 0.04 11.14
C TRP A 206 -20.41 1.21 11.26
N ALA A 207 -21.03 1.61 10.16
CA ALA A 207 -22.07 2.64 10.12
C ALA A 207 -23.33 2.22 10.89
N GLY A 208 -23.62 0.92 10.96
CA GLY A 208 -24.82 0.39 11.61
C GLY A 208 -26.12 0.59 10.83
N GLU A 209 -26.06 1.11 9.61
CA GLU A 209 -27.20 1.40 8.72
C GLU A 209 -27.69 0.18 7.91
N GLY A 210 -27.17 -1.01 8.22
CA GLY A 210 -27.59 -2.28 7.65
C GLY A 210 -27.08 -2.57 6.23
N ARG A 211 -26.10 -1.80 5.72
CA ARG A 211 -25.34 -2.08 4.49
C ARG A 211 -24.10 -2.91 4.80
N ASN A 212 -24.31 -4.20 5.04
CA ASN A 212 -23.31 -5.11 5.58
C ASN A 212 -22.52 -5.87 4.51
N THR A 213 -22.86 -5.75 3.22
CA THR A 213 -22.21 -6.46 2.11
C THR A 213 -21.64 -5.44 1.10
N LEU A 214 -21.16 -5.88 -0.07
CA LEU A 214 -20.80 -4.95 -1.15
C LEU A 214 -22.00 -4.11 -1.65
N TYR A 215 -23.23 -4.50 -1.29
CA TYR A 215 -24.44 -3.86 -1.73
C TYR A 215 -24.48 -2.36 -1.37
N GLY A 216 -24.42 -1.50 -2.38
CA GLY A 216 -24.49 -0.05 -2.19
C GLY A 216 -23.27 0.56 -1.49
N ASN A 217 -22.13 -0.13 -1.48
CA ASN A 217 -20.88 0.33 -0.86
C ASN A 217 -19.74 0.57 -1.87
N GLY A 218 -19.92 0.25 -3.16
CA GLY A 218 -18.85 0.41 -4.14
C GLY A 218 -18.75 1.82 -4.69
N ASN A 219 -17.55 2.18 -5.14
CA ASN A 219 -17.25 3.48 -5.73
C ASN A 219 -17.23 3.43 -7.26
N HIS A 220 -16.96 4.56 -7.88
CA HIS A 220 -16.58 4.64 -9.30
C HIS A 220 -15.12 4.22 -9.57
N ASN A 221 -14.50 3.52 -8.63
CA ASN A 221 -13.12 3.05 -8.64
C ASN A 221 -13.00 1.92 -7.60
N LEU A 222 -11.86 1.25 -7.61
CA LEU A 222 -11.46 0.21 -6.67
C LEU A 222 -9.95 0.28 -6.47
N SER A 223 -9.46 -0.36 -5.43
CA SER A 223 -8.03 -0.56 -5.19
C SER A 223 -7.75 -2.04 -4.95
N VAL A 224 -6.49 -2.43 -5.08
CA VAL A 224 -6.02 -3.81 -4.87
C VAL A 224 -4.68 -3.75 -4.14
N ALA A 225 -4.56 -4.50 -3.06
CA ALA A 225 -3.33 -4.73 -2.31
C ALA A 225 -3.53 -5.90 -1.36
N ASP A 226 -2.44 -6.51 -0.90
CA ASP A 226 -2.39 -7.28 0.34
C ASP A 226 -2.59 -6.32 1.52
N VAL A 227 -3.75 -6.41 2.17
CA VAL A 227 -4.09 -5.53 3.29
C VAL A 227 -4.04 -6.25 4.63
N ASP A 228 -4.18 -7.59 4.66
CA ASP A 228 -4.17 -8.36 5.90
C ASP A 228 -2.85 -9.11 6.19
N GLY A 229 -1.89 -9.02 5.26
CA GLY A 229 -0.52 -9.50 5.40
C GLY A 229 -0.34 -11.00 5.12
N ASP A 230 -1.31 -11.64 4.47
CA ASP A 230 -1.22 -13.06 4.10
C ASP A 230 -0.45 -13.30 2.78
N GLY A 231 -0.08 -12.21 2.08
CA GLY A 231 0.65 -12.22 0.82
C GLY A 231 -0.25 -12.22 -0.42
N CYS A 232 -1.56 -12.40 -0.28
CA CYS A 232 -2.54 -12.37 -1.37
C CYS A 232 -3.17 -10.98 -1.49
N ASP A 233 -3.70 -10.66 -2.66
CA ASP A 233 -4.39 -9.39 -2.87
C ASP A 233 -5.88 -9.44 -2.48
N GLU A 234 -6.29 -8.45 -1.69
CA GLU A 234 -7.70 -8.13 -1.43
C GLU A 234 -8.24 -7.12 -2.45
N ILE A 235 -9.57 -7.11 -2.61
CA ILE A 235 -10.26 -6.15 -3.48
C ILE A 235 -10.96 -5.10 -2.65
N ILE A 236 -10.41 -3.88 -2.64
CA ILE A 236 -11.01 -2.73 -1.98
C ILE A 236 -12.10 -2.14 -2.85
N TRP A 237 -13.31 -2.13 -2.33
CA TRP A 237 -14.56 -1.83 -3.02
C TRP A 237 -15.22 -0.58 -2.41
N GLY A 238 -14.50 0.55 -2.39
CA GLY A 238 -14.93 1.75 -1.68
C GLY A 238 -15.16 1.44 -0.20
N SER A 239 -16.41 1.55 0.24
CA SER A 239 -16.84 1.32 1.63
C SER A 239 -16.99 -0.16 2.04
N ALA A 240 -16.31 -1.08 1.35
CA ALA A 240 -16.24 -2.50 1.67
C ALA A 240 -14.98 -3.14 1.06
N ALA A 241 -14.65 -4.37 1.47
CA ALA A 241 -13.55 -5.13 0.89
C ALA A 241 -13.91 -6.61 0.73
N LEU A 242 -13.35 -7.25 -0.30
CA LEU A 242 -13.33 -8.70 -0.47
C LEU A 242 -11.95 -9.26 -0.15
N ASP A 243 -11.97 -10.40 0.51
CA ASP A 243 -10.82 -11.29 0.72
C ASP A 243 -10.37 -11.92 -0.61
N HIS A 244 -9.13 -12.39 -0.71
CA HIS A 244 -8.54 -13.00 -1.91
C HIS A 244 -9.34 -14.20 -2.44
N ASP A 245 -10.12 -14.86 -1.57
CA ASP A 245 -10.98 -16.00 -1.91
C ASP A 245 -12.41 -15.62 -2.34
N GLY A 246 -12.70 -14.32 -2.43
CA GLY A 246 -13.98 -13.76 -2.85
C GLY A 246 -15.02 -13.64 -1.74
N LYS A 247 -14.70 -14.01 -0.50
CA LYS A 247 -15.54 -13.70 0.67
C LYS A 247 -15.47 -12.22 1.02
N LEU A 248 -16.47 -11.77 1.77
CA LEU A 248 -16.47 -10.42 2.29
C LEU A 248 -15.50 -10.33 3.48
N LEU A 249 -14.54 -9.42 3.41
CA LEU A 249 -13.65 -9.09 4.52
C LEU A 249 -14.37 -8.17 5.51
N TYR A 250 -14.85 -7.02 5.04
CA TYR A 250 -15.68 -6.11 5.81
C TYR A 250 -16.59 -5.24 4.94
N ALA A 251 -17.50 -4.51 5.60
CA ALA A 251 -18.19 -3.35 5.05
C ALA A 251 -18.21 -2.23 6.09
N THR A 252 -17.78 -1.03 5.73
CA THR A 252 -17.93 0.16 6.59
C THR A 252 -19.39 0.59 6.63
N GLY A 253 -20.10 0.42 5.51
CA GLY A 253 -21.51 0.77 5.36
C GLY A 253 -21.75 2.27 5.15
N PHE A 254 -20.70 3.06 4.88
CA PHE A 254 -20.84 4.48 4.58
C PHE A 254 -21.33 4.79 3.17
N GLY A 255 -21.30 3.80 2.28
CA GLY A 255 -22.02 3.82 1.01
C GLY A 255 -21.15 4.22 -0.17
N HIS A 256 -21.80 4.62 -1.26
CA HIS A 256 -21.15 4.93 -2.52
C HIS A 256 -20.26 6.19 -2.44
N GLY A 257 -19.16 6.16 -3.19
CA GLY A 257 -18.17 7.22 -3.32
C GLY A 257 -17.59 7.45 -4.70
N ASP A 258 -16.91 8.59 -4.84
CA ASP A 258 -16.35 9.09 -6.10
C ASP A 258 -14.82 9.05 -6.16
N ALA A 259 -14.14 8.86 -5.01
CA ALA A 259 -12.68 8.86 -4.90
C ALA A 259 -12.18 8.01 -3.72
N ILE A 260 -11.06 7.31 -3.90
CA ILE A 260 -10.40 6.48 -2.88
C ILE A 260 -8.88 6.60 -2.96
N HIS A 261 -8.20 6.48 -1.82
CA HIS A 261 -6.74 6.46 -1.73
C HIS A 261 -6.34 5.35 -0.75
N LEU A 262 -5.73 4.28 -1.26
CA LEU A 262 -5.24 3.15 -0.46
C LEU A 262 -3.72 3.26 -0.38
N ALA A 263 -3.19 3.50 0.81
CA ALA A 263 -1.75 3.57 1.03
C ALA A 263 -1.41 3.41 2.52
N ASP A 264 -0.11 3.38 2.81
CA ASP A 264 0.40 3.57 4.16
C ASP A 264 0.31 5.06 4.55
N HIS A 265 -0.91 5.52 4.88
CA HIS A 265 -1.18 6.92 5.18
C HIS A 265 -0.79 7.27 6.62
N THR A 266 -0.84 6.31 7.54
CA THR A 266 -0.58 6.47 8.97
C THR A 266 0.54 5.53 9.43
N PRO A 267 1.78 5.75 8.95
CA PRO A 267 2.87 4.76 9.00
C PRO A 267 3.42 4.36 10.38
N ASP A 268 2.87 4.90 11.46
CA ASP A 268 3.10 4.40 12.82
C ASP A 268 2.00 3.41 13.29
N ARG A 269 0.98 3.18 12.48
CA ARG A 269 -0.04 2.13 12.59
C ARG A 269 0.33 1.04 11.58
N PRO A 270 0.54 -0.22 12.00
CA PRO A 270 0.87 -1.29 11.05
C PRO A 270 -0.29 -1.55 10.09
N GLY A 271 0.01 -1.67 8.80
CA GLY A 271 -0.96 -1.98 7.75
C GLY A 271 -1.14 -0.83 6.77
N LEU A 272 -2.17 -0.93 5.93
CA LEU A 272 -2.59 0.12 5.01
C LEU A 272 -3.88 0.78 5.50
N GLU A 273 -4.11 2.02 5.09
CA GLU A 273 -5.37 2.72 5.30
C GLU A 273 -6.04 3.09 3.97
N LEU A 274 -7.36 3.12 4.00
CA LEU A 274 -8.18 3.67 2.92
C LEU A 274 -8.75 5.02 3.33
N PHE A 275 -8.41 6.08 2.60
CA PHE A 275 -9.17 7.33 2.62
C PHE A 275 -10.26 7.26 1.54
N ASP A 276 -11.52 7.24 1.97
CA ASP A 276 -12.70 7.11 1.10
C ASP A 276 -13.61 8.34 1.26
N ILE A 277 -14.34 8.63 0.18
CA ILE A 277 -15.19 9.79 0.01
C ILE A 277 -16.60 9.31 -0.31
N HIS A 278 -17.64 9.85 0.32
CA HIS A 278 -19.01 9.34 0.14
C HIS A 278 -19.99 10.39 -0.43
N GLU A 279 -20.83 9.93 -1.37
CA GLU A 279 -21.99 10.65 -1.90
C GLU A 279 -23.27 10.34 -1.08
N GLU A 280 -23.24 9.26 -0.29
CA GLU A 280 -24.44 8.68 0.27
C GLU A 280 -25.17 9.60 1.26
N LYS A 281 -26.50 9.58 1.18
CA LYS A 281 -27.35 10.35 2.10
C LYS A 281 -27.43 9.67 3.47
N GLY A 282 -27.08 10.42 4.52
CA GLY A 282 -27.26 9.99 5.91
C GLY A 282 -26.01 9.43 6.59
N THR A 283 -24.90 9.28 5.86
CA THR A 283 -23.59 8.87 6.38
C THR A 283 -22.62 10.05 6.40
N TYR A 284 -21.36 9.82 6.78
CA TYR A 284 -20.30 10.84 6.75
C TYR A 284 -19.88 11.13 5.31
N SER A 285 -19.25 12.27 5.06
CA SER A 285 -18.81 12.66 3.70
C SER A 285 -17.48 12.03 3.30
N TRP A 286 -16.70 11.60 4.28
CA TRP A 286 -15.42 10.93 4.11
C TRP A 286 -15.07 10.14 5.36
N ASP A 287 -14.23 9.14 5.19
CA ASP A 287 -13.60 8.41 6.29
C ASP A 287 -12.16 7.99 5.95
N LEU A 288 -11.39 7.74 7.01
CA LEU A 288 -10.11 7.05 6.95
C LEU A 288 -10.26 5.80 7.81
N HIS A 289 -10.03 4.62 7.24
CA HIS A 289 -10.15 3.36 7.96
C HIS A 289 -8.99 2.42 7.68
N ASP A 290 -8.77 1.51 8.62
CA ASP A 290 -7.85 0.38 8.49
C ASP A 290 -8.31 -0.52 7.34
N ALA A 291 -7.45 -0.73 6.35
CA ALA A 291 -7.81 -1.40 5.11
C ALA A 291 -8.00 -2.92 5.25
N ALA A 292 -7.54 -3.54 6.34
CA ALA A 292 -7.72 -4.97 6.60
C ALA A 292 -9.05 -5.26 7.32
N THR A 293 -9.46 -4.38 8.22
CA THR A 293 -10.56 -4.62 9.17
C THR A 293 -11.78 -3.74 8.92
N GLY A 294 -11.59 -2.64 8.19
CA GLY A 294 -12.57 -1.57 8.07
C GLY A 294 -12.76 -0.75 9.36
N GLU A 295 -11.90 -0.92 10.37
CA GLU A 295 -11.97 -0.13 11.60
C GLU A 295 -11.83 1.36 11.28
N ILE A 296 -12.84 2.14 11.67
CA ILE A 296 -12.87 3.56 11.41
C ILE A 296 -11.85 4.28 12.31
N ILE A 297 -10.84 4.87 11.69
CA ILE A 297 -9.82 5.70 12.35
C ILE A 297 -10.36 7.12 12.49
N PHE A 298 -10.73 7.74 11.37
CA PHE A 298 -11.33 9.08 11.33
C PHE A 298 -12.53 9.13 10.38
N LYS A 299 -13.42 10.09 10.62
CA LYS A 299 -14.57 10.39 9.75
C LYS A 299 -15.06 11.80 9.99
N GLY A 300 -15.61 12.44 8.96
CA GLY A 300 -16.07 13.83 9.08
C GLY A 300 -16.91 14.32 7.92
N GLY A 301 -17.03 15.64 7.82
CA GLY A 301 -17.84 16.32 6.81
C GLY A 301 -19.35 16.38 7.11
N ASN A 302 -20.04 17.12 6.24
CA ASN A 302 -21.48 17.36 6.26
C ASN A 302 -22.26 16.14 5.81
N LYS A 303 -22.89 15.47 6.78
CA LYS A 303 -23.68 14.28 6.51
C LYS A 303 -24.74 14.50 5.43
N GLY A 304 -24.75 13.61 4.44
CA GLY A 304 -25.75 13.54 3.38
C GLY A 304 -25.72 14.66 2.34
N VAL A 305 -24.57 15.33 2.21
CA VAL A 305 -24.23 16.16 1.06
C VAL A 305 -23.25 15.38 0.17
N ASP A 306 -23.46 15.42 -1.14
CA ASP A 306 -22.53 14.86 -2.12
C ASP A 306 -21.15 15.50 -1.95
N ASN A 307 -20.17 14.68 -1.59
CA ASN A 307 -18.76 15.05 -1.55
C ASN A 307 -18.06 14.38 -2.74
N GLY A 308 -18.01 15.04 -3.88
CA GLY A 308 -17.57 14.36 -5.12
C GLY A 308 -16.06 14.22 -5.34
N ARG A 309 -15.20 14.65 -4.40
CA ARG A 309 -13.72 14.54 -4.52
C ARG A 309 -13.03 14.41 -3.17
N GLY A 310 -11.87 13.77 -3.19
CA GLY A 310 -10.89 13.76 -2.13
C GLY A 310 -9.49 13.63 -2.68
N ILE A 311 -8.49 13.93 -1.85
CA ILE A 311 -7.09 13.65 -2.11
C ILE A 311 -6.42 13.24 -0.80
N ALA A 312 -5.56 12.23 -0.86
CA ALA A 312 -4.59 11.92 0.19
C ALA A 312 -3.17 11.81 -0.40
N ALA A 313 -2.20 12.49 0.21
CA ALA A 313 -0.82 12.56 -0.29
C ALA A 313 0.16 13.04 0.80
N GLN A 314 1.42 12.60 0.76
CA GLN A 314 2.51 13.11 1.59
C GLN A 314 3.00 14.47 1.07
N LEU A 315 2.38 15.56 1.51
CA LEU A 315 2.63 16.90 0.96
C LEU A 315 3.83 17.64 1.57
N SER A 316 4.34 17.23 2.72
CA SER A 316 5.36 17.98 3.47
C SER A 316 6.24 17.05 4.31
N ASP A 317 7.50 17.42 4.51
CA ASP A 317 8.42 16.75 5.43
C ASP A 317 8.25 17.17 6.90
N ASP A 318 7.42 18.18 7.19
CA ASP A 318 7.17 18.66 8.57
C ASP A 318 6.24 17.75 9.37
N TYR A 319 5.56 16.79 8.72
CA TYR A 319 4.53 15.94 9.32
C TYR A 319 4.71 14.47 8.93
N ARG A 320 4.58 13.59 9.93
CA ARG A 320 4.54 12.14 9.77
C ARG A 320 3.21 11.69 9.16
N GLY A 321 3.29 10.88 8.10
CA GLY A 321 2.12 10.35 7.42
C GLY A 321 1.43 11.37 6.52
N SER A 322 0.55 10.85 5.67
CA SER A 322 -0.10 11.62 4.60
C SER A 322 -0.96 12.77 5.13
N PHE A 323 -1.26 13.70 4.24
CA PHE A 323 -2.30 14.69 4.40
C PHE A 323 -3.54 14.22 3.65
N PHE A 324 -4.73 14.63 4.08
CA PHE A 324 -5.95 14.41 3.31
C PHE A 324 -6.90 15.62 3.37
N SER A 325 -7.73 15.75 2.34
CA SER A 325 -8.81 16.74 2.26
C SER A 325 -9.91 16.27 1.31
N SER A 326 -11.08 16.91 1.37
CA SER A 326 -12.21 16.60 0.50
C SER A 326 -12.91 17.86 -0.04
N SER A 327 -13.80 17.70 -1.00
CA SER A 327 -14.54 18.85 -1.56
C SER A 327 -15.45 19.52 -0.53
N ASP A 328 -15.94 18.76 0.43
CA ASP A 328 -16.70 19.27 1.57
C ASP A 328 -15.79 19.94 2.63
N GLU A 329 -14.62 19.35 2.93
CA GLU A 329 -13.65 19.90 3.88
C GLU A 329 -12.28 20.14 3.21
N ARG A 330 -12.06 21.37 2.74
CA ARG A 330 -10.92 21.73 1.87
C ARG A 330 -9.59 21.97 2.60
N GLY A 331 -9.62 22.10 3.92
CA GLY A 331 -8.40 22.25 4.74
C GLY A 331 -7.65 20.93 4.84
N GLN A 332 -6.32 20.98 4.88
CA GLN A 332 -5.51 19.76 4.97
C GLN A 332 -5.50 19.22 6.40
N ARG A 333 -5.81 17.93 6.53
CA ARG A 333 -5.75 17.17 7.79
C ARG A 333 -4.58 16.20 7.75
N SER A 334 -3.97 15.95 8.90
CA SER A 334 -2.94 14.91 9.05
C SER A 334 -3.62 13.55 9.19
N ALA A 335 -3.23 12.58 8.37
CA ALA A 335 -3.69 11.20 8.48
C ALA A 335 -3.24 10.56 9.80
N ALA A 336 -2.07 10.93 10.33
CA ALA A 336 -1.60 10.39 11.62
C ALA A 336 -2.44 10.85 12.84
N THR A 337 -3.11 12.00 12.77
CA THR A 337 -3.80 12.60 13.94
C THR A 337 -5.26 12.96 13.72
N GLY A 338 -5.74 13.01 12.48
CA GLY A 338 -7.07 13.50 12.08
C GLY A 338 -7.26 15.03 12.21
N ASN A 339 -6.31 15.71 12.84
CA ASN A 339 -6.37 17.14 13.08
C ASN A 339 -6.11 17.92 11.79
N GLN A 340 -6.82 19.02 11.62
CA GLN A 340 -6.53 19.97 10.56
C GLN A 340 -5.21 20.68 10.87
N VAL A 341 -4.25 20.58 9.94
CA VAL A 341 -2.91 21.16 10.06
C VAL A 341 -2.75 22.42 9.20
N SER A 342 -3.64 22.64 8.23
CA SER A 342 -3.66 23.84 7.40
C SER A 342 -5.09 24.17 6.93
N SER A 343 -5.39 25.45 6.72
CA SER A 343 -6.63 25.90 6.07
C SER A 343 -6.49 26.07 4.56
N GLY A 344 -5.27 25.93 4.03
CA GLY A 344 -4.95 25.98 2.62
C GLY A 344 -5.61 24.85 1.84
N THR A 345 -6.06 25.17 0.62
CA THR A 345 -6.75 24.23 -0.26
C THR A 345 -5.81 23.69 -1.32
N THR A 346 -6.03 22.45 -1.73
CA THR A 346 -5.27 21.76 -2.77
C THR A 346 -6.17 21.32 -3.93
N PRO A 347 -5.60 21.06 -5.13
CA PRO A 347 -6.29 20.28 -6.15
C PRO A 347 -6.70 18.90 -5.62
N GLN A 348 -7.88 18.43 -6.01
CA GLN A 348 -8.45 17.15 -5.58
C GLN A 348 -8.69 16.27 -6.80
N ASN A 349 -7.61 15.71 -7.31
CA ASN A 349 -7.59 14.84 -8.48
C ASN A 349 -6.48 13.78 -8.30
N PHE A 350 -5.28 13.99 -8.83
CA PHE A 350 -4.18 13.03 -8.70
C PHE A 350 -3.08 13.56 -7.77
N ARG A 351 -2.41 12.64 -7.05
CA ARG A 351 -1.07 12.85 -6.49
C ARG A 351 -0.03 12.41 -7.52
N ILE A 352 1.18 12.97 -7.49
CA ILE A 352 2.27 12.58 -8.39
C ILE A 352 3.65 12.83 -7.76
N TYR A 353 4.60 11.92 -7.94
CA TYR A 353 6.02 12.20 -7.70
C TYR A 353 6.64 12.86 -8.93
N TRP A 354 6.90 14.17 -8.85
CA TRP A 354 7.39 14.93 -10.00
C TRP A 354 8.76 15.57 -9.77
N ASP A 355 9.00 16.23 -8.64
CA ASP A 355 10.28 16.88 -8.38
C ASP A 355 11.31 15.97 -7.69
N GLY A 356 12.35 16.57 -7.09
CA GLY A 356 13.50 15.84 -6.57
C GLY A 356 13.41 15.41 -5.10
N ASP A 357 12.40 15.86 -4.34
CA ASP A 357 12.22 15.46 -2.94
C ASP A 357 11.37 14.18 -2.80
N LEU A 358 10.98 13.79 -1.58
CA LEU A 358 10.19 12.57 -1.33
C LEU A 358 8.70 12.86 -1.10
N GLN A 359 8.30 14.12 -1.24
CA GLN A 359 6.92 14.54 -1.08
C GLN A 359 6.20 14.37 -2.42
N GLU A 360 4.88 14.32 -2.34
CA GLU A 360 4.02 14.19 -3.49
C GLU A 360 3.53 15.57 -3.92
N GLU A 361 3.62 15.82 -5.22
CA GLU A 361 2.94 16.91 -5.90
C GLU A 361 1.49 16.51 -6.24
N LEU A 362 0.75 17.47 -6.80
CA LEU A 362 -0.65 17.31 -7.17
C LEU A 362 -0.84 17.60 -8.65
N LEU A 363 -1.53 16.70 -9.35
CA LEU A 363 -1.86 16.80 -10.77
C LEU A 363 -3.36 17.02 -10.93
N ASP A 364 -3.74 18.08 -11.65
CA ASP A 364 -5.13 18.30 -12.08
C ASP A 364 -5.19 18.78 -13.53
N GLY A 365 -5.55 17.86 -14.42
CA GLY A 365 -5.58 18.05 -15.86
C GLY A 365 -4.19 18.17 -16.46
N THR A 366 -3.77 19.42 -16.64
CA THR A 366 -2.55 19.79 -17.38
C THR A 366 -1.64 20.67 -16.52
N LYS A 367 -1.78 20.54 -15.19
CA LYS A 367 -1.18 21.42 -14.18
C LYS A 367 -0.63 20.57 -13.06
N ILE A 368 0.65 20.77 -12.72
CA ILE A 368 1.34 20.09 -11.64
C ILE A 368 1.64 21.13 -10.56
N GLU A 369 1.22 20.88 -9.32
CA GLU A 369 1.34 21.86 -8.24
C GLU A 369 2.00 21.25 -7.01
N LYS A 370 2.90 22.00 -6.38
CA LYS A 370 3.58 21.61 -5.15
C LYS A 370 2.98 22.32 -3.96
N TRP A 371 2.79 21.60 -2.86
CA TRP A 371 2.37 22.17 -1.59
C TRP A 371 3.37 23.21 -1.08
N ASN A 372 2.87 24.31 -0.50
CA ASN A 372 3.70 25.41 0.00
C ASN A 372 3.45 25.74 1.50
N GLY A 373 2.80 24.85 2.24
CA GLY A 373 2.43 25.03 3.65
C GLY A 373 1.01 25.55 3.88
N ASN A 374 0.41 26.26 2.91
CA ASN A 374 -0.95 26.79 3.04
C ASN A 374 -1.64 26.95 1.67
N GLY A 375 -1.54 25.93 0.83
CA GLY A 375 -2.01 25.91 -0.56
C GLY A 375 -0.95 25.31 -1.47
N THR A 376 -1.00 25.64 -2.76
CA THR A 376 -0.05 25.11 -3.74
C THR A 376 0.61 26.22 -4.56
N THR A 377 1.76 25.89 -5.14
CA THR A 377 2.42 26.69 -6.18
C THR A 377 2.55 25.87 -7.45
N ARG A 378 2.51 26.53 -8.61
CA ARG A 378 2.65 25.86 -9.90
C ARG A 378 4.09 25.40 -10.11
N LEU A 379 4.28 24.12 -10.43
CA LEU A 379 5.53 23.61 -10.97
C LEU A 379 5.49 23.69 -12.50
N TYR A 380 6.49 24.39 -13.05
CA TYR A 380 6.59 24.63 -14.49
C TYR A 380 7.69 23.79 -15.13
N ILE A 381 7.40 23.24 -16.30
CA ILE A 381 8.38 22.58 -17.16
C ILE A 381 9.04 23.64 -18.04
N LYS A 382 10.24 24.09 -17.66
CA LYS A 382 10.97 25.18 -18.33
C LYS A 382 10.13 26.47 -18.46
N GLY A 383 9.43 26.83 -17.38
CA GLY A 383 8.59 28.04 -17.32
C GLY A 383 7.22 27.92 -18.00
N LYS A 384 6.77 26.71 -18.36
CA LYS A 384 5.50 26.43 -19.05
C LYS A 384 4.74 25.27 -18.42
N ASN A 385 3.43 25.20 -18.65
CA ASN A 385 2.62 24.04 -18.27
C ASN A 385 2.63 22.98 -19.37
N PRO A 386 2.25 21.73 -19.05
CA PRO A 386 1.99 20.70 -20.06
C PRO A 386 1.12 21.15 -21.24
N TYR A 387 0.03 21.91 -21.01
CA TYR A 387 -0.86 22.36 -22.09
C TYR A 387 -0.20 23.34 -23.09
N ASP A 388 0.91 23.99 -22.71
CA ASP A 388 1.66 24.89 -23.60
C ASP A 388 2.54 24.11 -24.61
N TYR A 389 2.63 22.78 -24.47
CA TYR A 389 3.37 21.88 -25.35
C TYR A 389 2.41 20.96 -26.10
N GLY A 390 2.59 20.85 -27.43
CA GLY A 390 1.91 19.84 -28.26
C GLY A 390 0.37 19.87 -28.20
N ASN A 391 -0.23 21.02 -27.85
CA ASN A 391 -1.67 21.17 -27.57
C ASN A 391 -2.21 20.11 -26.59
N SER A 392 -1.41 19.76 -25.58
CA SER A 392 -1.71 18.71 -24.62
C SER A 392 -3.00 19.02 -23.85
N SER A 393 -3.85 18.02 -23.74
CA SER A 393 -5.15 18.10 -23.08
C SER A 393 -5.40 16.88 -22.20
N SER A 394 -6.24 17.08 -21.19
CA SER A 394 -6.71 16.05 -20.27
C SER A 394 -7.94 15.33 -20.83
N CYS A 395 -8.29 14.21 -20.23
CA CYS A 395 -9.41 13.36 -20.58
C CYS A 395 -10.65 13.65 -19.70
N ASN A 396 -11.77 13.07 -20.10
CA ASN A 396 -12.93 12.85 -19.23
C ASN A 396 -13.63 14.11 -18.67
N GLY A 397 -13.54 15.23 -19.39
CA GLY A 397 -14.28 16.46 -19.05
C GLY A 397 -13.87 17.03 -17.70
N THR A 398 -14.82 17.19 -16.78
CA THR A 398 -14.53 17.76 -15.44
C THR A 398 -13.71 16.85 -14.55
N LYS A 399 -13.65 15.53 -14.84
CA LYS A 399 -12.74 14.61 -14.14
C LYS A 399 -11.28 14.94 -14.43
N ASN A 400 -10.99 15.50 -15.61
CA ASN A 400 -9.73 16.19 -15.91
C ASN A 400 -8.49 15.30 -15.66
N THR A 401 -8.55 14.04 -16.06
CA THR A 401 -7.51 13.03 -15.78
C THR A 401 -6.46 13.01 -16.90
N PRO A 402 -5.23 12.54 -16.67
CA PRO A 402 -4.31 12.23 -17.77
C PRO A 402 -4.84 11.04 -18.59
N ASN A 403 -4.21 10.75 -19.73
CA ASN A 403 -4.34 9.44 -20.38
C ASN A 403 -3.75 8.35 -19.49
N LEU A 404 -2.60 8.64 -18.88
CA LEU A 404 -1.91 7.80 -17.90
C LEU A 404 -0.95 8.65 -17.06
N GLN A 405 -0.84 8.37 -15.77
CA GLN A 405 0.28 8.76 -14.92
C GLN A 405 0.97 7.48 -14.43
N ALA A 406 2.27 7.33 -14.68
CA ALA A 406 3.04 6.15 -14.25
C ALA A 406 4.55 6.43 -14.32
N ASP A 407 5.35 5.82 -13.43
CA ASP A 407 6.78 5.59 -13.69
C ASP A 407 6.91 4.56 -14.82
N LEU A 408 7.15 5.00 -16.05
CA LEU A 408 7.24 4.14 -17.22
C LEU A 408 8.69 3.86 -17.62
N PHE A 409 9.57 4.83 -17.36
CA PHE A 409 10.98 4.77 -17.70
C PHE A 409 11.77 5.84 -16.93
N GLY A 410 13.09 5.66 -16.88
CA GLY A 410 13.96 6.63 -16.21
C GLY A 410 14.22 6.23 -14.77
N ASP A 411 14.04 7.17 -13.84
CA ASP A 411 14.08 6.88 -12.41
C ASP A 411 12.66 6.76 -11.85
N TRP A 412 12.52 6.85 -10.53
CA TRP A 412 11.29 6.54 -9.81
C TRP A 412 10.16 7.56 -9.93
N ARG A 413 10.38 8.70 -10.59
CA ARG A 413 9.36 9.74 -10.74
C ARG A 413 8.41 9.41 -11.86
N GLU A 414 7.21 9.95 -11.77
CA GLU A 414 6.11 9.51 -12.61
C GLU A 414 6.01 10.37 -13.88
N GLU A 415 5.94 9.70 -15.04
CA GLU A 415 5.56 10.35 -16.29
C GLU A 415 4.06 10.68 -16.31
N ILE A 416 3.70 11.71 -17.07
CA ILE A 416 2.31 11.98 -17.48
C ILE A 416 2.17 11.83 -19.00
N ILE A 417 1.10 11.15 -19.42
CA ILE A 417 0.68 11.05 -20.81
C ILE A 417 -0.59 11.86 -21.00
N LEU A 418 -0.57 12.77 -21.97
CA LEU A 418 -1.69 13.60 -22.38
C LEU A 418 -1.93 13.45 -23.89
N TRP A 419 -3.15 13.74 -24.36
CA TRP A 419 -3.48 13.66 -25.78
C TRP A 419 -3.40 15.05 -26.42
N ASN A 420 -3.10 15.08 -27.72
CA ASN A 420 -3.07 16.31 -28.50
C ASN A 420 -4.48 16.69 -28.96
N SER A 421 -5.00 17.81 -28.41
CA SER A 421 -6.35 18.30 -28.73
C SER A 421 -6.56 18.76 -30.18
N ALA A 422 -5.49 18.99 -30.93
CA ALA A 422 -5.57 19.42 -32.32
C ALA A 422 -5.79 18.26 -33.30
N ASP A 423 -5.38 17.03 -32.95
CA ASP A 423 -5.45 15.87 -33.86
C ASP A 423 -6.14 14.63 -33.26
N ALA A 424 -6.34 14.56 -31.95
CA ALA A 424 -6.92 13.42 -31.24
C ALA A 424 -6.23 12.06 -31.50
N ALA A 425 -4.98 12.09 -31.96
CA ALA A 425 -4.24 10.90 -32.40
C ALA A 425 -2.78 10.86 -31.89
N THR A 426 -2.22 12.00 -31.50
CA THR A 426 -0.87 12.09 -30.93
C THR A 426 -0.92 12.08 -29.40
N LEU A 427 -0.03 11.31 -28.77
CA LEU A 427 0.21 11.34 -27.33
C LEU A 427 1.48 12.13 -27.03
N ASN A 428 1.38 13.04 -26.05
CA ASN A 428 2.49 13.81 -25.50
C ASN A 428 2.87 13.19 -24.15
N VAL A 429 4.12 12.75 -24.01
CA VAL A 429 4.65 12.14 -22.79
C VAL A 429 5.61 13.13 -22.14
N PHE A 430 5.39 13.43 -20.87
CA PHE A 430 6.25 14.32 -20.08
C PHE A 430 6.89 13.52 -18.95
N SER A 431 8.19 13.72 -18.78
CA SER A 431 9.00 13.16 -17.69
C SER A 431 9.73 14.29 -16.98
N SER A 432 10.04 14.09 -15.70
CA SER A 432 10.74 15.10 -14.91
C SER A 432 12.21 15.20 -15.27
N ALA A 433 12.71 16.43 -15.39
CA ALA A 433 14.12 16.73 -15.62
C ALA A 433 14.82 17.29 -14.37
N GLU A 434 14.11 17.42 -13.25
CA GLU A 434 14.68 17.91 -11.99
C GLU A 434 15.68 16.89 -11.42
N PRO A 435 16.82 17.28 -10.87
CA PRO A 435 17.71 16.33 -10.20
C PRO A 435 17.11 15.82 -8.88
N THR A 436 17.28 14.54 -8.58
CA THR A 436 16.98 13.97 -7.26
C THR A 436 18.23 13.36 -6.63
N THR A 437 18.34 13.42 -5.30
CA THR A 437 19.39 12.71 -4.55
C THR A 437 18.95 11.33 -4.06
N TYR A 438 17.69 10.97 -4.30
CA TYR A 438 17.09 9.73 -3.84
C TYR A 438 17.09 8.68 -4.95
N ARG A 439 17.34 7.43 -4.57
CA ARG A 439 17.34 6.28 -5.49
C ARG A 439 16.33 5.26 -5.00
N VAL A 440 15.12 5.37 -5.52
CA VAL A 440 14.02 4.43 -5.28
C VAL A 440 14.01 3.43 -6.45
N PRO A 441 13.77 2.13 -6.22
CA PRO A 441 13.43 1.21 -7.29
C PRO A 441 12.27 1.76 -8.11
N THR A 442 12.17 1.37 -9.39
CA THR A 442 11.01 1.74 -10.20
C THR A 442 9.72 1.40 -9.45
N LEU A 443 8.77 2.34 -9.46
CA LEU A 443 7.49 2.17 -8.77
C LEU A 443 6.67 1.05 -9.40
N MET A 444 6.94 0.69 -10.67
CA MET A 444 6.32 -0.47 -11.32
C MET A 444 6.72 -1.82 -10.70
N HIS A 445 7.72 -1.84 -9.81
CA HIS A 445 8.08 -3.01 -8.99
C HIS A 445 7.53 -2.92 -7.55
N ASP A 446 6.87 -1.82 -7.17
CA ASP A 446 5.99 -1.82 -6.02
C ASP A 446 4.65 -2.44 -6.42
N HIS A 447 4.22 -3.45 -5.67
CA HIS A 447 3.07 -4.28 -6.04
C HIS A 447 1.77 -3.47 -6.06
N THR A 448 1.48 -2.74 -4.98
CA THR A 448 0.29 -1.88 -4.85
C THR A 448 0.26 -0.81 -5.94
N TYR A 449 1.39 -0.17 -6.22
CA TYR A 449 1.49 0.82 -7.29
C TYR A 449 1.24 0.21 -8.66
N ARG A 450 1.84 -0.96 -8.95
CA ARG A 450 1.67 -1.65 -10.23
C ARG A 450 0.23 -2.11 -10.45
N MET A 451 -0.47 -2.53 -9.40
CA MET A 451 -1.92 -2.78 -9.44
C MET A 451 -2.67 -1.47 -9.71
N GLY A 452 -2.28 -0.39 -9.02
CA GLY A 452 -2.69 1.00 -9.28
C GLY A 452 -2.72 1.38 -10.76
N ILE A 453 -1.61 1.14 -11.44
CA ILE A 453 -1.48 1.42 -12.88
C ILE A 453 -2.42 0.54 -13.72
N ALA A 454 -2.63 -0.71 -13.33
CA ALA A 454 -3.51 -1.62 -14.06
C ALA A 454 -4.98 -1.17 -14.03
N TRP A 455 -5.46 -0.67 -12.88
CA TRP A 455 -6.85 -0.20 -12.76
C TRP A 455 -7.03 1.31 -13.04
N GLN A 456 -5.97 2.09 -13.27
CA GLN A 456 -6.07 3.54 -13.42
C GLN A 456 -7.08 3.99 -14.49
N ASN A 457 -7.29 3.23 -15.57
CA ASN A 457 -8.25 3.57 -16.63
C ASN A 457 -9.73 3.42 -16.21
N VAL A 458 -10.00 2.83 -15.05
CA VAL A 458 -11.29 2.28 -14.70
C VAL A 458 -12.24 3.37 -14.20
N ALA A 459 -13.39 3.49 -14.88
CA ALA A 459 -14.47 4.41 -14.52
C ALA A 459 -14.00 5.84 -14.17
N TYR A 460 -14.00 6.24 -12.90
CA TYR A 460 -13.39 7.50 -12.46
C TYR A 460 -11.98 7.22 -11.96
N ASN A 461 -11.01 7.41 -12.86
CA ASN A 461 -9.58 7.19 -12.65
C ASN A 461 -9.12 7.77 -11.30
N GLN A 462 -8.35 7.00 -10.52
CA GLN A 462 -7.71 7.45 -9.28
C GLN A 462 -6.18 7.35 -9.42
N PRO A 463 -5.40 8.16 -8.68
CA PRO A 463 -3.95 8.06 -8.71
C PRO A 463 -3.44 6.74 -8.11
N PRO A 464 -2.31 6.19 -8.61
CA PRO A 464 -1.65 5.05 -7.99
C PRO A 464 -0.96 5.46 -6.68
N HIS A 465 -0.87 4.53 -5.74
CA HIS A 465 -0.18 4.70 -4.46
C HIS A 465 0.81 3.56 -4.23
N LEU A 466 1.85 3.83 -3.43
CA LEU A 466 2.80 2.80 -2.99
C LEU A 466 2.21 1.97 -1.85
N GLY A 467 2.62 0.70 -1.78
CA GLY A 467 2.29 -0.20 -0.65
C GLY A 467 3.11 0.06 0.62
N TYR A 468 3.91 1.12 0.64
CA TYR A 468 4.74 1.53 1.77
C TYR A 468 4.89 3.04 1.82
N TYR A 469 5.16 3.57 3.01
CA TYR A 469 5.47 4.97 3.18
C TYR A 469 6.90 5.30 2.73
N LEU A 470 7.02 5.91 1.54
CA LEU A 470 8.31 6.13 0.85
C LEU A 470 9.40 6.81 1.71
N PRO A 471 9.11 7.86 2.51
CA PRO A 471 10.16 8.50 3.31
C PRO A 471 10.88 7.57 4.29
N ASP A 472 10.21 6.52 4.83
CA ASP A 472 10.85 5.59 5.78
C ASP A 472 11.95 4.74 5.16
N ARG A 473 11.97 4.60 3.82
CA ARG A 473 13.09 3.97 3.10
C ARG A 473 14.42 4.71 3.32
N TYR A 474 14.36 5.98 3.72
CA TYR A 474 15.51 6.86 3.92
C TYR A 474 15.65 7.30 5.38
N GLU A 475 15.14 6.48 6.30
CA GLU A 475 15.39 6.68 7.72
C GLU A 475 16.87 6.52 8.08
N PRO A 476 17.32 7.17 9.17
CA PRO A 476 18.68 6.99 9.67
C PRO A 476 18.91 5.52 10.06
N HIS A 477 19.91 4.85 9.49
CA HIS A 477 20.36 3.56 10.00
C HIS A 477 21.56 3.75 10.92
N VAL A 478 21.42 3.29 12.17
CA VAL A 478 22.44 3.38 13.21
C VAL A 478 22.53 2.08 13.99
N ASP A 479 23.76 1.61 14.21
CA ASP A 479 24.02 0.35 14.91
C ASP A 479 25.41 0.35 15.55
N PHE A 480 25.66 -0.56 16.48
CA PHE A 480 26.98 -0.76 17.06
C PHE A 480 27.96 -1.26 15.99
N VAL A 481 29.15 -0.67 15.94
CA VAL A 481 30.24 -1.18 15.10
C VAL A 481 30.67 -2.54 15.63
N GLU A 482 31.02 -3.47 14.73
CA GLU A 482 31.52 -4.80 15.10
C GLU A 482 32.60 -4.72 16.19
N GLY A 483 32.41 -5.46 17.29
CA GLY A 483 33.30 -5.45 18.46
C GLY A 483 32.99 -4.38 19.51
N SER A 484 32.08 -3.44 19.24
CA SER A 484 31.58 -2.48 20.24
C SER A 484 30.53 -3.12 21.15
N PRO A 485 30.62 -2.98 22.48
CA PRO A 485 29.64 -3.56 23.41
C PRO A 485 28.36 -2.72 23.49
N GLU A 486 27.19 -3.35 23.28
CA GLU A 486 25.88 -2.78 23.59
C GLU A 486 25.64 -2.71 25.11
N GLU A 487 26.17 -3.69 25.84
CA GLU A 487 26.21 -3.73 27.29
C GLU A 487 27.60 -4.10 27.79
N GLN A 488 28.04 -3.50 28.89
CA GLN A 488 29.30 -3.88 29.53
C GLN A 488 29.25 -3.69 31.05
N THR A 489 30.15 -4.38 31.74
CA THR A 489 30.36 -4.22 33.19
C THR A 489 31.82 -3.84 33.44
N VAL A 490 32.05 -2.80 34.25
CA VAL A 490 33.39 -2.36 34.65
C VAL A 490 33.47 -2.11 36.15
N GLN A 491 34.69 -2.16 36.69
CA GLN A 491 34.92 -1.79 38.07
C GLN A 491 34.92 -0.26 38.22
N LEU A 492 34.46 0.22 39.37
CA LEU A 492 34.49 1.64 39.71
C LEU A 492 35.92 2.21 39.55
N GLY A 493 36.03 3.32 38.82
CA GLY A 493 37.32 3.96 38.54
C GLY A 493 38.16 3.31 37.43
N GLN A 494 37.67 2.24 36.78
CA GLN A 494 38.26 1.72 35.54
C GLN A 494 37.57 2.29 34.32
N PRO A 495 38.30 2.55 33.22
CA PRO A 495 37.68 3.05 31.99
C PRO A 495 36.73 2.01 31.39
N MET A 496 35.63 2.48 30.81
CA MET A 496 34.78 1.65 29.97
C MET A 496 35.50 1.25 28.68
N PHE A 497 35.14 0.09 28.12
CA PHE A 497 35.46 -0.19 26.73
C PHE A 497 34.76 0.85 25.85
N PRO A 498 35.47 1.45 24.88
CA PRO A 498 34.87 2.39 23.95
C PRO A 498 33.63 1.82 23.27
N VAL A 499 32.55 2.58 23.27
CA VAL A 499 31.31 2.22 22.57
C VAL A 499 31.26 3.04 21.29
N THR A 500 31.33 2.35 20.16
CA THR A 500 31.31 2.97 18.84
C THR A 500 30.02 2.59 18.12
N ILE A 501 29.27 3.62 17.70
CA ILE A 501 28.03 3.51 16.94
C ILE A 501 28.33 4.01 15.53
N GLY A 502 28.11 3.13 14.55
CA GLY A 502 28.20 3.45 13.13
C GLY A 502 26.87 4.00 12.63
N TYR A 503 26.94 4.86 11.60
CA TYR A 503 25.75 5.43 10.97
C TYR A 503 25.90 5.51 9.44
N ASP A 504 24.77 5.50 8.76
CA ASP A 504 24.70 5.46 7.30
C ASP A 504 24.74 6.85 6.63
N ALA A 505 24.48 6.89 5.32
CA ALA A 505 24.45 8.14 4.55
C ALA A 505 23.18 8.98 4.78
N ASN A 506 22.10 8.35 5.25
CA ASN A 506 20.81 9.02 5.48
C ASN A 506 20.82 9.79 6.81
N THR A 507 21.70 9.39 7.74
CA THR A 507 21.92 10.08 9.01
C THR A 507 22.63 11.43 8.80
N THR A 508 21.89 12.53 9.01
CA THR A 508 22.42 13.91 8.90
C THR A 508 22.77 14.51 10.25
N GLY A 509 22.27 13.94 11.35
CA GLY A 509 22.64 14.31 12.71
C GLY A 509 22.75 13.09 13.60
N ILE A 510 23.79 13.05 14.44
CA ILE A 510 23.98 12.04 15.47
C ILE A 510 24.48 12.70 16.75
N ALA A 511 23.79 12.45 17.87
CA ALA A 511 24.07 13.10 19.14
C ALA A 511 23.62 12.25 20.34
N VAL A 512 24.16 12.54 21.52
CA VAL A 512 23.64 11.98 22.78
C VAL A 512 22.31 12.65 23.08
N ASP A 513 21.23 11.86 23.16
CA ASP A 513 19.90 12.32 23.52
C ASP A 513 19.69 12.37 25.02
N SER A 514 20.18 11.37 25.75
CA SER A 514 20.07 11.34 27.20
C SER A 514 21.13 10.45 27.83
N THR A 515 21.48 10.79 29.07
CA THR A 515 22.33 9.98 29.94
C THR A 515 21.63 9.80 31.27
N TYR A 516 21.49 8.55 31.69
CA TYR A 516 21.02 8.14 33.00
C TYR A 516 22.23 7.58 33.75
N THR A 517 22.52 8.12 34.91
CA THR A 517 23.50 7.57 35.85
C THR A 517 22.76 7.16 37.13
N PRO A 518 23.45 6.53 38.10
CA PRO A 518 22.85 6.19 39.39
C PRO A 518 22.23 7.38 40.15
N THR A 519 22.75 8.60 39.96
CA THR A 519 22.30 9.79 40.70
C THR A 519 21.71 10.90 39.85
N GLU A 520 21.87 10.86 38.53
CA GLU A 520 21.41 11.94 37.65
C GLU A 520 20.76 11.42 36.36
N HIS A 521 19.86 12.25 35.83
CA HIS A 521 19.31 12.10 34.49
C HIS A 521 19.54 13.40 33.73
N ARG A 522 20.34 13.34 32.66
CA ARG A 522 20.68 14.46 31.80
C ARG A 522 20.03 14.28 30.43
N ARG A 523 19.24 15.26 29.99
CA ARG A 523 18.66 15.31 28.65
C ARG A 523 19.51 16.19 27.73
N GLY A 524 19.76 15.73 26.52
CA GLY A 524 20.58 16.36 25.49
C GLY A 524 22.07 16.44 25.81
N LEU A 525 22.51 15.81 26.91
CA LEU A 525 23.86 15.93 27.44
C LEU A 525 24.41 14.58 27.83
N LEU A 526 25.70 14.41 27.56
CA LEU A 526 26.51 13.34 28.10
C LEU A 526 26.92 13.69 29.55
N SER A 527 27.00 12.71 30.44
CA SER A 527 27.58 12.96 31.77
C SER A 527 29.04 13.39 31.64
N SER A 528 29.51 14.24 32.55
CA SER A 528 30.85 14.85 32.49
C SER A 528 32.01 13.85 32.63
N GLU A 529 31.72 12.63 33.09
CA GLU A 529 32.69 11.53 33.20
C GLU A 529 32.92 10.77 31.88
N PHE A 530 32.14 11.09 30.85
CA PHE A 530 32.29 10.53 29.50
C PHE A 530 32.57 11.64 28.47
N THR A 531 33.24 11.23 27.40
CA THR A 531 33.57 12.05 26.24
C THR A 531 32.95 11.43 24.99
N ARG A 532 32.68 12.27 24.00
CA ARG A 532 32.11 11.87 22.70
C ARG A 532 32.99 12.40 21.58
N THR A 533 33.34 11.52 20.65
CA THR A 533 34.01 11.87 19.40
C THR A 533 33.12 11.47 18.23
N ILE A 534 33.06 12.30 17.17
CA ILE A 534 32.42 11.94 15.91
C ILE A 534 33.47 11.99 14.81
N ASP A 535 33.65 10.87 14.11
CA ASP A 535 34.40 10.79 12.86
C ASP A 535 33.41 10.76 11.69
N SER A 536 33.30 11.87 10.97
CA SER A 536 32.39 12.00 9.83
C SER A 536 32.87 11.26 8.58
N LYS A 537 34.16 10.91 8.48
CA LYS A 537 34.69 10.14 7.35
C LYS A 537 34.39 8.65 7.52
N LEU A 538 34.54 8.15 8.74
CA LEU A 538 34.18 6.77 9.11
C LEU A 538 32.68 6.61 9.40
N ARG A 539 31.97 7.72 9.59
CA ARG A 539 30.58 7.78 10.04
C ARG A 539 30.36 7.03 11.35
N GLN A 540 31.13 7.43 12.36
CA GLN A 540 31.12 6.79 13.67
C GLN A 540 31.03 7.83 14.79
N LEU A 541 30.25 7.52 15.81
CA LEU A 541 30.23 8.21 17.09
C LEU A 541 30.80 7.26 18.15
N THR A 542 31.85 7.69 18.85
CA THR A 542 32.47 6.91 19.93
C THR A 542 32.26 7.61 21.26
N ILE A 543 31.86 6.83 22.28
CA ILE A 543 31.75 7.26 23.67
C ILE A 543 32.79 6.50 24.51
N GLU A 544 33.57 7.25 25.27
CA GLU A 544 34.61 6.73 26.16
C GLU A 544 34.61 7.51 27.47
N GLY A 545 35.06 6.88 28.56
CA GLY A 545 35.18 7.55 29.84
C GLY A 545 35.45 6.61 30.98
N THR A 546 35.46 7.14 32.19
CA THR A 546 35.68 6.37 33.42
C THR A 546 34.56 6.68 34.40
N PRO A 547 33.65 5.75 34.68
CA PRO A 547 32.56 5.99 35.62
C PRO A 547 33.09 6.23 37.04
N THR A 548 32.41 7.12 37.73
CA THR A 548 32.75 7.65 39.06
C THR A 548 31.77 7.22 40.14
N GLN A 549 30.70 6.50 39.79
CA GLN A 549 29.69 6.00 40.73
C GLN A 549 29.35 4.53 40.47
N LEU A 550 28.93 3.83 41.53
CA LEU A 550 28.42 2.46 41.45
C LEU A 550 26.98 2.43 40.93
N GLY A 551 26.67 1.43 40.12
CA GLY A 551 25.32 1.16 39.64
C GLY A 551 25.19 1.23 38.11
N LYS A 552 23.94 1.31 37.65
CA LYS A 552 23.62 1.26 36.22
C LYS A 552 23.64 2.65 35.59
N TYR A 553 24.25 2.69 34.42
CA TYR A 553 24.25 3.80 33.50
C TYR A 553 23.55 3.38 32.21
N THR A 554 22.79 4.30 31.63
CA THR A 554 22.22 4.14 30.29
C THR A 554 22.49 5.41 29.49
N ILE A 555 23.12 5.27 28.34
CA ILE A 555 23.33 6.38 27.41
C ILE A 555 22.51 6.11 26.15
N VAL A 556 21.73 7.09 25.73
CA VAL A 556 20.89 7.02 24.54
C VAL A 556 21.47 7.95 23.49
N VAL A 557 21.77 7.41 22.33
CA VAL A 557 22.21 8.16 21.15
C VAL A 557 21.04 8.26 20.18
N LYS A 558 20.81 9.47 19.66
CA LYS A 558 19.77 9.79 18.69
C LYS A 558 20.40 10.11 17.35
N ALA A 559 19.83 9.53 16.30
CA ALA A 559 20.13 9.79 14.92
C ALA A 559 18.92 10.45 14.22
N THR A 560 19.19 11.44 13.36
CA THR A 560 18.19 12.21 12.62
C THR A 560 18.55 12.26 11.14
N THR A 561 17.54 12.49 10.30
CA THR A 561 17.67 12.67 8.84
C THR A 561 17.30 14.11 8.44
N LYS A 562 17.56 14.47 7.17
CA LYS A 562 17.12 15.73 6.56
C LYS A 562 15.62 15.77 6.22
N LEU A 563 14.92 14.64 6.34
CA LEU A 563 13.49 14.48 6.00
C LEU A 563 12.54 15.01 7.07
N GLY A 564 12.91 16.11 7.75
CA GLY A 564 12.07 16.75 8.75
C GLY A 564 11.50 15.81 9.81
N ASN A 565 10.22 15.96 10.11
CA ASN A 565 9.46 15.11 11.03
C ASN A 565 8.66 14.02 10.31
N CYS A 566 8.70 13.96 8.97
CA CYS A 566 8.00 12.92 8.22
C CYS A 566 8.66 11.55 8.36
N VAL A 567 9.91 11.53 8.82
CA VAL A 567 10.65 10.36 9.28
C VAL A 567 11.12 10.58 10.72
N GLY A 568 10.81 9.62 11.60
CA GLY A 568 11.17 9.70 13.00
C GLY A 568 12.69 9.54 13.24
N PRO A 569 13.21 10.08 14.36
CA PRO A 569 14.58 9.79 14.76
C PRO A 569 14.75 8.31 15.16
N ARG A 570 15.96 7.76 14.94
CA ARG A 570 16.36 6.46 15.49
C ARG A 570 17.16 6.62 16.77
N TYR A 571 17.02 5.66 17.68
CA TYR A 571 17.69 5.68 18.97
C TYR A 571 18.46 4.38 19.21
N VAL A 572 19.72 4.50 19.62
CA VAL A 572 20.56 3.39 20.07
C VAL A 572 20.80 3.56 21.57
N ARG A 573 20.70 2.47 22.34
CA ARG A 573 20.87 2.49 23.80
C ARG A 573 22.05 1.65 24.19
N PHE A 574 22.96 2.24 24.95
CA PHE A 574 24.10 1.57 25.56
C PHE A 574 23.90 1.48 27.08
N ASN A 575 24.14 0.30 27.66
CA ASN A 575 24.08 0.09 29.11
C ASN A 575 25.46 -0.22 29.70
N LEU A 576 25.81 0.49 30.77
CA LEU A 576 27.04 0.26 31.54
C LEU A 576 26.67 -0.07 32.98
N ASN A 577 27.17 -1.20 33.48
CA ASN A 577 27.03 -1.57 34.89
C ASN A 577 28.37 -1.37 35.61
N VAL A 578 28.37 -0.59 36.69
CA VAL A 578 29.59 -0.27 37.44
C VAL A 578 29.54 -0.92 38.80
N VAL A 579 30.49 -1.82 39.04
CA VAL A 579 30.56 -2.64 40.25
C VAL A 579 31.76 -2.24 41.11
N ASP A 580 31.70 -2.53 42.41
CA ASP A 580 32.85 -2.33 43.26
C ASP A 580 33.93 -3.37 42.88
N GLY A 581 35.21 -2.99 42.92
CA GLY A 581 36.32 -3.91 42.64
C GLY A 581 36.38 -5.09 43.63
N THR A 582 35.60 -5.04 44.71
CA THR A 582 35.38 -6.15 45.65
C THR A 582 34.33 -7.17 45.17
N ASP A 583 33.52 -6.82 44.18
CA ASP A 583 32.56 -7.70 43.51
C ASP A 583 33.21 -8.37 42.27
N GLY A 584 34.14 -9.29 42.52
CA GLY A 584 34.03 -10.59 41.83
C GLY A 584 35.14 -11.15 40.93
N ILE A 585 36.36 -10.63 40.84
CA ILE A 585 37.50 -11.41 40.29
C ILE A 585 38.81 -11.11 41.07
N GLU A 586 39.25 -12.04 41.93
CA GLU A 586 40.59 -12.01 42.52
C GLU A 586 41.55 -12.86 41.66
N ASN A 587 42.57 -12.24 41.08
CA ASN A 587 43.73 -12.93 40.50
C ASN A 587 44.63 -13.37 41.66
N THR A 588 44.66 -14.66 41.99
CA THR A 588 45.51 -15.16 43.08
C THR A 588 46.75 -15.84 42.51
N THR A 589 47.89 -15.14 42.50
CA THR A 589 49.17 -15.70 42.03
C THR A 589 50.01 -16.37 43.12
N SER A 590 49.53 -16.46 44.36
CA SER A 590 50.28 -17.19 45.40
C SER A 590 49.47 -17.39 46.69
N ALA A 591 49.30 -18.68 47.06
CA ALA A 591 48.89 -19.26 48.36
C ALA A 591 47.53 -19.97 48.34
N PRO A 592 47.39 -21.12 49.06
CA PRO A 592 46.14 -21.86 49.12
C PRO A 592 45.07 -21.03 49.84
N PHE A 593 44.01 -20.65 49.12
CA PHE A 593 42.87 -19.92 49.68
C PHE A 593 41.85 -20.91 50.26
N SER A 594 41.36 -20.61 51.47
CA SER A 594 40.23 -21.31 52.09
C SER A 594 38.94 -20.61 51.70
N VAL A 595 38.18 -21.15 50.75
CA VAL A 595 36.83 -20.68 50.43
C VAL A 595 35.79 -21.50 51.18
N GLY A 596 34.95 -20.83 51.97
CA GLY A 596 33.69 -21.40 52.48
C GLY A 596 32.68 -21.51 51.34
N GLY A 597 32.70 -22.63 50.60
CA GLY A 597 31.81 -22.89 49.48
C GLY A 597 32.34 -23.96 48.52
N GLY A 598 31.50 -24.42 47.58
CA GLY A 598 31.92 -25.33 46.51
C GLY A 598 32.53 -24.57 45.33
N ILE A 599 33.59 -25.11 44.73
CA ILE A 599 34.21 -24.58 43.51
C ILE A 599 33.60 -25.29 42.32
N TYR A 600 33.23 -24.55 41.28
CA TYR A 600 32.64 -25.07 40.06
C TYR A 600 33.35 -24.50 38.84
N ASP A 601 33.44 -25.26 37.76
CA ASP A 601 33.86 -24.72 36.47
C ASP A 601 32.75 -23.86 35.82
N LEU A 602 33.08 -23.18 34.71
CA LEU A 602 32.12 -22.36 33.96
C LEU A 602 30.96 -23.19 33.37
N GLN A 603 31.09 -24.51 33.28
CA GLN A 603 30.01 -25.42 32.89
C GLN A 603 29.16 -25.91 34.09
N GLY A 604 29.43 -25.43 35.30
CA GLY A 604 28.65 -25.74 36.50
C GLY A 604 28.95 -27.10 37.14
N ARG A 605 30.05 -27.76 36.77
CA ARG A 605 30.48 -29.02 37.38
C ARG A 605 31.25 -28.74 38.67
N SER A 606 30.88 -29.44 39.74
CA SER A 606 31.53 -29.30 41.05
C SER A 606 32.92 -29.92 41.02
N LEU A 607 33.91 -29.18 41.49
CA LEU A 607 35.26 -29.64 41.79
C LEU A 607 35.30 -29.83 43.32
N ALA A 608 35.26 -31.08 43.79
CA ALA A 608 34.93 -31.43 45.18
C ALA A 608 35.73 -30.66 46.26
N THR A 609 35.06 -30.39 47.39
CA THR A 609 35.48 -29.53 48.50
C THR A 609 36.43 -30.15 49.52
N ALA A 610 37.16 -29.24 50.20
CA ALA A 610 37.96 -29.37 51.42
C ALA A 610 39.35 -30.02 51.29
N GLN A 611 40.38 -29.16 51.31
CA GLN A 611 41.82 -29.45 51.48
C GLN A 611 42.57 -30.13 50.33
N HIS A 612 42.58 -29.52 49.13
CA HIS A 612 43.59 -29.85 48.11
C HIS A 612 44.31 -28.58 47.61
N PRO A 613 45.65 -28.53 47.62
CA PRO A 613 46.42 -27.34 47.24
C PRO A 613 46.53 -27.07 45.71
N ASN A 614 45.86 -27.86 44.85
CA ASN A 614 46.04 -27.79 43.40
C ASN A 614 44.70 -27.62 42.66
N CYS A 615 44.21 -26.38 42.60
CA CYS A 615 43.21 -26.01 41.61
C CYS A 615 43.87 -26.05 40.21
N PRO A 616 43.22 -26.53 39.14
CA PRO A 616 43.80 -26.50 37.78
C PRO A 616 44.00 -25.05 37.31
N LYS A 617 44.84 -24.83 36.29
CA LYS A 617 44.88 -23.53 35.60
C LYS A 617 43.56 -23.29 34.87
N GLY A 618 42.99 -22.10 35.00
CA GLY A 618 41.71 -21.75 34.38
C GLY A 618 40.86 -20.78 35.22
N VAL A 619 39.66 -20.49 34.73
CA VAL A 619 38.67 -19.62 35.39
C VAL A 619 37.57 -20.49 36.01
N PHE A 620 37.25 -20.23 37.28
CA PHE A 620 36.31 -20.98 38.09
C PHE A 620 35.35 -20.05 38.83
N VAL A 621 34.21 -20.59 39.29
CA VAL A 621 33.24 -19.85 40.10
C VAL A 621 33.04 -20.53 41.45
N VAL A 622 32.94 -19.73 42.51
CA VAL A 622 32.65 -20.22 43.87
C VAL A 622 31.18 -19.98 44.18
N ARG A 623 30.51 -21.02 44.67
CA ARG A 623 29.09 -20.96 45.06
C ARG A 623 28.94 -21.46 46.50
N GLN A 624 28.01 -20.85 47.25
CA GLN A 624 27.65 -21.33 48.59
C GLN A 624 26.82 -22.64 48.58
N GLY A 625 26.44 -23.14 47.40
CA GLY A 625 25.73 -24.40 47.23
C GLY A 625 25.44 -24.68 45.76
N LYS A 626 25.09 -25.93 45.43
CA LYS A 626 24.76 -26.33 44.06
C LYS A 626 23.50 -25.59 43.60
N GLY A 627 23.57 -24.89 42.47
CA GLY A 627 22.44 -24.14 41.89
C GLY A 627 22.27 -22.71 42.40
N GLN A 628 23.09 -22.24 43.34
CA GLN A 628 23.10 -20.84 43.78
C GLN A 628 23.87 -19.94 42.80
N PRO A 629 23.52 -18.64 42.69
CA PRO A 629 24.29 -17.69 41.90
C PRO A 629 25.77 -17.65 42.37
N PRO A 630 26.72 -17.46 41.45
CA PRO A 630 28.13 -17.40 41.79
C PRO A 630 28.38 -16.22 42.73
N VAL A 631 29.12 -16.48 43.81
CA VAL A 631 29.46 -15.47 44.81
C VAL A 631 30.83 -14.87 44.52
N LYS A 632 31.70 -15.61 43.82
CA LYS A 632 33.04 -15.17 43.38
C LYS A 632 33.47 -15.86 42.09
N ILE A 633 34.29 -15.21 41.28
CA ILE A 633 35.02 -15.83 40.16
C ILE A 633 36.52 -15.82 40.51
N ILE A 634 37.21 -16.91 40.23
CA ILE A 634 38.64 -17.09 40.54
C ILE A 634 39.35 -17.49 39.24
N GLN A 635 40.45 -16.79 38.92
CA GLN A 635 41.35 -17.17 37.85
C GLN A 635 42.67 -17.70 38.45
N ASN A 636 43.04 -18.93 38.09
CA ASN A 636 44.29 -19.56 38.47
C ASN A 636 45.20 -19.66 37.24
N ASN A 637 46.34 -18.95 37.26
CA ASN A 637 47.18 -18.71 36.09
C ASN A 637 48.28 -19.75 35.86
#